data_AF-A0A1E3G3C9-F1
#
_entry.id   AF-A0A1E3G3C9-F1
#
_cell.length_a   1.000
_cell.length_b   1.000
_cell.length_c   1.000
_cell.angle_alpha   90.00
_cell.angle_beta   90.00
_cell.angle_gamma   90.00
#
_symmetry.space_group_name_H-M   'P 1'
#
loop_
_entity.id
_entity.type
_entity.pdbx_description
1 polymer ?
#
loop_
_entity_poly.entity_id
_entity_poly.type
_entity_poly.pdbx_seq_one_letter_code
_entity_poly.pdbx_strand_id
1 'polypeptide(L)'
;MTFTTEKEKGRITTKERGSGLFGNLAWGGEEFQKSRNDDVLVRKISKHVAGDFDKFVKYQNSFTWLDFFAVPAEVREIEDFYYVTYLGALGDRVSLDKLSMPQRQKLIERLTELAWAIRNGFVPTIPYFSFDDVFEFAGDFTFIPPVPLSSTRLADLSSSNDSIFVLSEEHTLGQSNVESSLRLLENVVERIDTDGTYLDTFRKTVFGDKYYTLHVASLEYIDEVVRNLKKELQGLKGFQVVQLEGVDITFLDALSRHLVPEVMDEWFVVPIKSDFMNILRHLVRYADALNVPVEESLFRCLYENCRFDTVAYELTGLVRTMGKGVLFVVDNYDEADLFVHEFFRLLKKVAGNEEHSFVVIALNAKTSATRTVKVQRTLKNCDESPRFGNKDLDFANLTILGPKFKLKELQVYCRTFGYELEELLERAYKNSVIFRRNLDFTFDPLTYERMYASLDPDERRRLHSAIARNLSVFDDSYTLGKFWSGVHWEKAGCLERAVVMYLRFVRCRLDDYAASPTRIQYVLKRVYELLKVMDRLNSYAFQFLLLKYIYQTSHLILEEFLRNWEPEDPLLKILRNFVLEEYDACLGLRCTSDKVSPFKKAWIDFLYNYAHFKKYDRVHDERQLQDTVARLKLKNRKSYELKAEILHLLGTSVAYYDRRRAKGYLGHAEELANAFNITHITVKIANSYSTVYDSELVSLVFLRKAIELTNRMGYYYRTFDARINLLRALLYFGRLKEFEREFRRLKEVVETDDTLDSSVKAYFWRIAGFLGTYLLDYEGAKKCYERSLSIEQRAGFQRASLRGLVLLEVMCGKFDEAKRLIMENREDPALKTRAFEYLTQLVLAESDDEFLRAWRFYKTSEVYLLREEILYSFAERIATLDEQGFLEEVAKWESAYTVERTKLSLFYVLLAKEKYYKFKGNDIRRELTRRQLLRLARSMEITHPEVQVSGSEEGEAHPLLFVLEVFKSLDPKSGPEKIVQLFSNIIYEVFQASRIHVEVVDEKSGIREIFTTTGGLDSERTEIRLHPFTVTIKDSIDEYCRYVVHFCSPVMDYESLEEAENIVWLLEELFSEQIRAAVYRERSSLDSLTGLYNRWKFLDILGEYHRKYLEKGQIFSIFILDIDDFKKINDTMGHAKGDEVLRWLARKLKEFSNGKGFVGRFGGEEFVGILEMDKLSASTLCSDFRRSVEAESQPNLGFHVTISVGVAEVTERQTLTELIGLADQRLYVAKNSGKNSVCANSLV
;
A
#
# COMPACT_ATOMS: atom_id res chain seq x y z
N MET A 1 -3.68 23.35 36.33
CA MET A 1 -3.94 23.61 37.76
C MET A 1 -3.95 22.28 38.51
N THR A 2 -3.30 22.22 39.67
CA THR A 2 -3.50 21.20 40.71
C THR A 2 -4.90 21.35 41.30
N PHE A 3 -5.61 20.25 41.54
CA PHE A 3 -6.77 20.25 42.44
C PHE A 3 -6.49 19.34 43.63
N THR A 4 -6.42 19.98 44.79
CA THR A 4 -6.52 19.37 46.12
C THR A 4 -7.91 18.78 46.32
N THR A 5 -7.94 17.60 46.92
CA THR A 5 -9.14 16.89 47.37
C THR A 5 -9.62 17.44 48.71
N GLU A 6 -10.89 17.82 48.80
CA GLU A 6 -11.64 17.72 50.06
C GLU A 6 -13.03 17.14 49.80
N LYS A 7 -13.31 16.06 50.53
CA LYS A 7 -14.56 15.32 50.59
C LYS A 7 -15.57 16.14 51.39
N GLU A 8 -16.78 16.33 50.86
CA GLU A 8 -17.98 16.08 51.65
C GLU A 8 -19.23 15.84 50.78
N LYS A 9 -19.82 14.65 50.99
CA LYS A 9 -21.21 14.26 50.69
C LYS A 9 -21.68 14.33 49.23
N GLY A 10 -21.24 13.32 48.47
CA GLY A 10 -22.18 12.44 47.76
C GLY A 10 -22.94 12.99 46.56
N ARG A 11 -22.24 13.41 45.50
CA ARG A 11 -22.56 13.15 44.06
C ARG A 11 -21.53 13.89 43.21
N ILE A 12 -20.81 13.16 42.37
CA ILE A 12 -19.91 13.73 41.36
C ILE A 12 -20.79 14.26 40.22
N THR A 13 -20.82 15.58 40.04
CA THR A 13 -21.25 16.27 38.82
C THR A 13 -20.06 17.03 38.26
N THR A 14 -19.50 16.60 37.14
CA THR A 14 -18.48 17.33 36.39
C THR A 14 -19.14 18.02 35.19
N LYS A 15 -19.24 19.36 35.30
CA LYS A 15 -19.43 20.31 34.21
C LYS A 15 -18.03 20.68 33.68
N GLU A 16 -17.82 20.65 32.37
CA GLU A 16 -16.75 21.42 31.73
C GLU A 16 -17.35 22.45 30.76
N ARG A 17 -16.99 23.72 31.00
CA ARG A 17 -17.06 24.85 30.06
C ARG A 17 -15.64 25.02 29.50
N GLY A 18 -15.52 25.05 28.18
CA GLY A 18 -14.26 25.24 27.48
C GLY A 18 -13.90 26.70 27.16
N SER A 19 -12.74 26.86 26.53
CA SER A 19 -12.31 27.97 25.64
C SER A 19 -10.88 27.68 25.16
N GLY A 20 -10.43 27.79 23.90
CA GLY A 20 -10.98 28.09 22.56
C GLY A 20 -10.03 27.43 21.54
N LEU A 21 -10.26 27.30 20.24
CA LEU A 21 -10.89 28.19 19.27
C LEU A 21 -11.35 27.35 18.05
N PHE A 22 -12.32 26.45 18.26
CA PHE A 22 -13.28 25.99 17.26
C PHE A 22 -14.66 26.15 17.89
N GLY A 23 -15.17 27.39 17.87
CA GLY A 23 -16.44 27.75 18.48
C GLY A 23 -17.61 27.56 17.52
N ASN A 24 -18.61 26.83 18.01
CA ASN A 24 -20.02 26.71 17.56
C ASN A 24 -20.37 25.57 16.58
N LEU A 25 -20.61 24.37 17.16
CA LEU A 25 -21.85 23.59 17.06
C LEU A 25 -21.73 22.34 17.97
N ALA A 26 -21.88 22.53 19.29
CA ALA A 26 -21.96 21.43 20.26
C ALA A 26 -23.44 21.06 20.49
N TRP A 27 -23.79 19.80 20.21
CA TRP A 27 -25.09 19.21 20.59
C TRP A 27 -25.18 19.04 22.11
N GLY A 28 -26.39 19.24 22.67
CA GLY A 28 -26.66 19.34 24.10
C GLY A 28 -26.36 18.10 24.94
N GLY A 29 -25.95 18.32 26.19
CA GLY A 29 -25.65 17.28 27.17
C GLY A 29 -26.87 16.52 27.67
N GLU A 30 -26.70 15.22 27.88
CA GLU A 30 -27.70 14.30 28.41
C GLU A 30 -27.67 14.31 29.94
N GLU A 31 -28.84 14.43 30.59
CA GLU A 31 -28.99 14.28 32.05
C GLU A 31 -29.82 13.03 32.35
N PHE A 32 -29.21 12.07 33.05
CA PHE A 32 -29.93 10.89 33.57
C PHE A 32 -30.64 11.25 34.88
N GLN A 33 -31.97 11.23 34.90
CA GLN A 33 -32.73 11.30 36.15
C GLN A 33 -33.29 9.93 36.51
N LYS A 34 -32.73 9.33 37.57
CA LYS A 34 -33.31 8.13 38.19
C LYS A 34 -34.58 8.49 38.94
N SER A 35 -35.73 8.17 38.36
CA SER A 35 -37.01 8.11 39.08
C SER A 35 -37.21 6.69 39.61
N ARG A 36 -37.92 6.57 40.73
CA ARG A 36 -37.91 5.39 41.61
C ARG A 36 -38.46 4.08 41.01
N ASN A 37 -38.92 4.04 39.76
CA ASN A 37 -39.46 2.81 39.15
C ASN A 37 -39.20 2.62 37.64
N ASP A 38 -38.61 3.56 36.92
CA ASP A 38 -38.21 3.38 35.51
C ASP A 38 -37.01 4.32 35.23
N ASP A 39 -35.96 3.81 34.58
CA ASP A 39 -34.84 4.64 34.12
C ASP A 39 -35.34 5.47 32.93
N VAL A 40 -35.56 6.77 33.13
CA VAL A 40 -36.03 7.69 32.09
C VAL A 40 -34.87 8.58 31.64
N LEU A 41 -34.51 8.47 30.37
CA LEU A 41 -33.50 9.34 29.76
C LEU A 41 -34.17 10.67 29.39
N VAL A 42 -33.67 11.79 29.92
CA VAL A 42 -34.20 13.12 29.60
C VAL A 42 -33.10 13.96 28.95
N ARG A 43 -33.30 14.31 27.68
CA ARG A 43 -32.36 15.13 26.93
C ARG A 43 -32.81 16.59 26.93
N LYS A 44 -31.93 17.48 27.39
CA LYS A 44 -32.19 18.93 27.50
C LYS A 44 -31.49 19.68 26.36
N ILE A 45 -32.26 20.38 25.53
CA ILE A 45 -31.75 21.02 24.30
C ILE A 45 -32.19 22.48 24.27
N SER A 46 -31.26 23.41 24.06
CA SER A 46 -31.60 24.85 24.04
C SER A 46 -32.36 25.25 22.78
N LYS A 47 -33.39 26.07 22.93
CA LYS A 47 -34.17 26.66 21.82
C LYS A 47 -33.32 27.44 20.84
N HIS A 48 -32.25 28.08 21.30
CA HIS A 48 -31.31 28.78 20.42
C HIS A 48 -30.59 27.87 19.43
N VAL A 49 -30.49 26.57 19.72
CA VAL A 49 -29.85 25.58 18.83
C VAL A 49 -30.85 25.03 17.80
N ALA A 50 -32.11 24.88 18.18
CA ALA A 50 -33.12 24.20 17.36
C ALA A 50 -34.00 25.16 16.53
N GLY A 51 -34.14 26.42 16.94
CA GLY A 51 -34.79 27.51 16.19
C GLY A 51 -36.31 27.41 15.97
N ASP A 52 -36.84 26.21 15.75
CA ASP A 52 -38.25 25.91 15.42
C ASP A 52 -38.60 24.49 15.92
N PHE A 53 -39.65 24.39 16.74
CA PHE A 53 -40.07 23.15 17.40
C PHE A 53 -40.50 22.06 16.40
N ASP A 54 -41.20 22.43 15.32
CA ASP A 54 -41.69 21.46 14.33
C ASP A 54 -40.57 20.91 13.46
N LYS A 55 -39.53 21.72 13.19
CA LYS A 55 -38.29 21.25 12.56
C LYS A 55 -37.48 20.36 13.49
N PHE A 56 -37.45 20.66 14.79
CA PHE A 56 -36.75 19.86 15.78
C PHE A 56 -37.32 18.44 15.90
N VAL A 57 -38.65 18.31 15.97
CA VAL A 57 -39.34 17.01 15.98
C VAL A 57 -39.06 16.21 14.69
N LYS A 58 -38.93 16.87 13.54
CA LYS A 58 -38.54 16.22 12.28
C LYS A 58 -37.08 15.75 12.26
N TYR A 59 -36.15 16.51 12.84
CA TYR A 59 -34.71 16.19 12.83
C TYR A 59 -34.31 15.08 13.81
N GLN A 60 -35.04 14.89 14.91
CA GLN A 60 -34.83 13.79 15.87
C GLN A 60 -34.99 12.39 15.24
N ASN A 61 -35.71 12.27 14.11
CA ASN A 61 -35.86 11.02 13.38
C ASN A 61 -34.65 10.68 12.48
N SER A 62 -33.48 11.27 12.74
CA SER A 62 -32.30 11.02 11.91
C SER A 62 -31.01 10.95 12.74
N PHE A 63 -30.36 9.78 12.63
CA PHE A 63 -28.96 9.42 12.93
C PHE A 63 -28.61 8.81 14.30
N THR A 64 -28.95 7.53 14.54
CA THR A 64 -28.06 6.34 14.66
C THR A 64 -28.91 5.05 14.88
N TRP A 65 -28.36 3.82 14.75
CA TRP A 65 -29.11 2.56 14.97
C TRP A 65 -29.73 2.48 16.38
N LEU A 66 -29.02 2.94 17.41
CA LEU A 66 -29.50 2.95 18.79
C LEU A 66 -30.74 3.85 18.98
N ASP A 67 -30.90 4.89 18.16
CA ASP A 67 -32.04 5.81 18.22
C ASP A 67 -33.31 5.27 17.53
N PHE A 68 -33.21 4.28 16.63
CA PHE A 68 -34.39 3.68 15.97
C PHE A 68 -35.31 2.91 16.94
N PHE A 69 -34.77 2.50 18.09
CA PHE A 69 -35.50 1.79 19.13
C PHE A 69 -35.78 2.64 20.37
N ALA A 70 -35.27 3.88 20.44
CA ALA A 70 -35.54 4.82 21.51
C ALA A 70 -36.79 5.63 21.17
N VAL A 71 -37.97 5.17 21.63
CA VAL A 71 -39.23 5.89 21.38
C VAL A 71 -39.30 7.13 22.30
N PRO A 72 -39.34 8.37 21.76
CA PRO A 72 -39.60 9.55 22.56
C PRO A 72 -41.03 9.44 23.12
N ALA A 73 -41.13 9.36 24.44
CA ALA A 73 -42.38 9.19 25.16
C ALA A 73 -43.10 10.53 25.35
N GLU A 74 -42.35 11.60 25.61
CA GLU A 74 -42.91 12.94 25.84
C GLU A 74 -41.89 14.04 25.52
N VAL A 75 -42.31 15.08 24.78
CA VAL A 75 -41.50 16.28 24.52
C VAL A 75 -42.16 17.47 25.22
N ARG A 76 -41.45 18.12 26.13
CA ARG A 76 -41.94 19.31 26.85
C ARG A 76 -41.06 20.52 26.57
N GLU A 77 -41.68 21.65 26.30
CA GLU A 77 -41.03 22.93 26.19
C GLU A 77 -41.05 23.64 27.54
N ILE A 78 -39.89 24.00 28.09
CA ILE A 78 -39.78 24.70 29.38
C ILE A 78 -38.70 25.78 29.25
N GLU A 79 -39.10 27.04 29.41
CA GLU A 79 -38.25 28.23 29.27
C GLU A 79 -37.49 28.24 27.93
N ASP A 80 -36.17 28.39 27.94
CA ASP A 80 -35.31 28.43 26.75
C ASP A 80 -34.86 27.03 26.27
N PHE A 81 -35.56 25.96 26.70
CA PHE A 81 -35.15 24.58 26.43
C PHE A 81 -36.32 23.65 26.04
N TYR A 82 -36.01 22.68 25.19
CA TYR A 82 -36.81 21.49 24.92
C TYR A 82 -36.29 20.31 25.75
N TYR A 83 -37.20 19.62 26.42
CA TYR A 83 -36.95 18.44 27.23
C TYR A 83 -37.59 17.23 26.54
N VAL A 84 -36.78 16.30 26.08
CA VAL A 84 -37.24 15.07 25.41
C VAL A 84 -37.07 13.89 26.37
N THR A 85 -38.18 13.22 26.65
CA THR A 85 -38.28 12.07 27.55
C THR A 85 -38.29 10.81 26.69
N TYR A 86 -37.33 9.92 26.84
CA TYR A 86 -37.29 8.64 26.14
C TYR A 86 -37.71 7.52 27.09
N LEU A 87 -38.47 6.55 26.58
CA LEU A 87 -38.64 5.27 27.28
C LEU A 87 -37.25 4.61 27.36
N GLY A 88 -36.84 4.23 28.57
CA GLY A 88 -35.48 3.82 28.91
C GLY A 88 -34.86 2.81 27.95
N ALA A 89 -33.53 2.92 27.79
CA ALA A 89 -32.72 2.01 27.01
C ALA A 89 -33.09 0.54 27.30
N LEU A 90 -33.19 -0.28 26.26
CA LEU A 90 -33.19 -1.75 26.31
C LEU A 90 -31.84 -2.29 26.80
N GLY A 91 -31.31 -1.72 27.88
CA GLY A 91 -30.11 -2.12 28.60
C GLY A 91 -30.47 -3.09 29.71
N ASP A 92 -30.94 -4.27 29.31
CA ASP A 92 -30.87 -5.58 29.98
C ASP A 92 -31.94 -6.47 29.34
N ARG A 93 -31.56 -7.70 28.93
CA ARG A 93 -32.36 -8.68 28.18
C ARG A 93 -33.88 -8.63 28.48
N VAL A 94 -34.67 -7.96 27.64
CA VAL A 94 -36.13 -8.14 27.59
C VAL A 94 -36.43 -9.18 26.52
N SER A 95 -36.94 -10.35 26.94
CA SER A 95 -37.52 -11.34 26.03
C SER A 95 -38.77 -10.75 25.39
N LEU A 96 -38.91 -10.84 24.05
CA LEU A 96 -40.11 -10.42 23.31
C LEU A 96 -41.40 -11.02 23.89
N ASP A 97 -41.27 -12.16 24.55
CA ASP A 97 -42.31 -12.92 25.24
C ASP A 97 -42.93 -12.16 26.43
N LYS A 98 -42.26 -11.14 26.98
CA LYS A 98 -42.71 -10.37 28.16
C LYS A 98 -43.50 -9.09 27.83
N LEU A 99 -43.66 -8.74 26.54
CA LEU A 99 -44.44 -7.58 26.12
C LEU A 99 -45.95 -7.82 26.33
N SER A 100 -46.66 -6.84 26.91
CA SER A 100 -48.12 -6.90 27.02
C SER A 100 -48.81 -6.73 25.66
N MET A 101 -50.03 -7.26 25.49
CA MET A 101 -50.76 -7.19 24.22
C MET A 101 -50.90 -5.76 23.63
N PRO A 102 -51.22 -4.71 24.42
CA PRO A 102 -51.28 -3.35 23.89
C PRO A 102 -49.92 -2.82 23.41
N GLN A 103 -48.82 -3.27 24.01
CA GLN A 103 -47.47 -2.89 23.59
C GLN A 103 -47.06 -3.61 22.30
N ARG A 104 -47.44 -4.89 22.14
CA ARG A 104 -47.21 -5.65 20.90
C ARG A 104 -47.97 -5.05 19.72
N GLN A 105 -49.24 -4.71 19.92
CA GLN A 105 -50.06 -4.08 18.88
C GLN A 105 -49.46 -2.76 18.41
N LYS A 106 -49.11 -1.86 19.34
CA LYS A 106 -48.53 -0.54 19.02
C LYS A 106 -47.17 -0.67 18.31
N LEU A 107 -46.41 -1.71 18.64
CA LEU A 107 -45.15 -2.03 17.97
C LEU A 107 -45.39 -2.50 16.52
N ILE A 108 -46.35 -3.40 16.30
CA ILE A 108 -46.71 -3.90 14.96
C ILE A 108 -47.22 -2.76 14.06
N GLU A 109 -48.05 -1.85 14.59
CA GLU A 109 -48.53 -0.67 13.86
C GLU A 109 -47.37 0.21 13.37
N ARG A 110 -46.38 0.47 14.24
CA ARG A 110 -45.17 1.24 13.87
C ARG A 110 -44.26 0.52 12.89
N LEU A 111 -44.12 -0.80 13.00
CA LEU A 111 -43.36 -1.61 12.04
C LEU A 111 -44.03 -1.62 10.67
N THR A 112 -45.36 -1.59 10.62
CA THR A 112 -46.14 -1.48 9.38
C THR A 112 -45.95 -0.12 8.71
N GLU A 113 -45.96 0.97 9.49
CA GLU A 113 -45.67 2.33 9.01
C GLU A 113 -44.24 2.45 8.47
N LEU A 114 -43.26 1.88 9.17
CA LEU A 114 -41.86 1.85 8.74
C LEU A 114 -41.67 1.04 7.46
N ALA A 115 -42.29 -0.14 7.35
CA ALA A 115 -42.27 -0.96 6.14
C ALA A 115 -42.88 -0.19 4.95
N TRP A 116 -44.01 0.48 5.17
CA TRP A 116 -44.60 1.34 4.16
C TRP A 116 -43.67 2.50 3.76
N ALA A 117 -42.99 3.14 4.71
CA ALA A 117 -42.05 4.24 4.45
C ALA A 117 -40.79 3.79 3.68
N ILE A 118 -40.24 2.61 4.01
CA ILE A 118 -39.10 1.99 3.30
C ILE A 118 -39.51 1.58 1.89
N ARG A 119 -40.68 0.95 1.72
CA ARG A 119 -41.23 0.56 0.40
C ARG A 119 -41.31 1.76 -0.54
N ASN A 120 -41.80 2.88 -0.04
CA ASN A 120 -41.98 4.10 -0.80
C ASN A 120 -40.71 4.98 -0.85
N GLY A 121 -39.62 4.55 -0.21
CA GLY A 121 -38.32 5.23 -0.26
C GLY A 121 -38.22 6.54 0.55
N PHE A 122 -39.15 6.77 1.48
CA PHE A 122 -39.11 7.89 2.41
C PHE A 122 -38.04 7.70 3.50
N VAL A 123 -37.69 6.45 3.78
CA VAL A 123 -36.66 6.05 4.76
C VAL A 123 -35.71 5.07 4.07
N PRO A 124 -34.38 5.16 4.29
CA PRO A 124 -33.42 4.21 3.72
C PRO A 124 -33.69 2.77 4.20
N THR A 125 -33.21 1.80 3.43
CA THR A 125 -33.29 0.36 3.76
C THR A 125 -32.55 0.05 5.05
N ILE A 126 -33.01 -0.95 5.81
CA ILE A 126 -32.38 -1.35 7.08
C ILE A 126 -31.01 -1.96 6.74
N PRO A 127 -29.88 -1.40 7.24
CA PRO A 127 -28.56 -1.96 6.98
C PRO A 127 -28.39 -3.30 7.68
N TYR A 128 -27.70 -4.22 7.02
CA TYR A 128 -27.28 -5.50 7.60
C TYR A 128 -25.93 -5.31 8.29
N PHE A 129 -25.72 -5.91 9.48
CA PHE A 129 -24.38 -6.07 10.07
C PHE A 129 -24.12 -7.56 10.32
N SER A 130 -23.09 -8.09 9.68
CA SER A 130 -22.45 -9.33 10.09
C SER A 130 -21.59 -9.11 11.34
N PHE A 131 -21.20 -10.21 12.01
CA PHE A 131 -20.21 -10.15 13.10
C PHE A 131 -18.85 -9.62 12.61
N ASP A 132 -18.55 -9.79 11.32
CA ASP A 132 -17.35 -9.26 10.67
C ASP A 132 -17.45 -7.74 10.41
N ASP A 133 -18.64 -7.21 10.09
CA ASP A 133 -18.85 -5.76 9.91
C ASP A 133 -18.64 -4.99 11.23
N VAL A 134 -18.91 -5.61 12.38
CA VAL A 134 -18.64 -5.02 13.71
C VAL A 134 -17.14 -4.97 14.01
N PHE A 135 -16.36 -5.94 13.51
CA PHE A 135 -14.90 -5.95 13.60
C PHE A 135 -14.24 -4.98 12.60
N GLU A 136 -14.80 -4.84 11.41
CA GLU A 136 -14.29 -3.94 10.37
C GLU A 136 -14.59 -2.47 10.72
N PHE A 137 -15.76 -2.17 11.30
CA PHE A 137 -16.08 -0.82 11.80
C PHE A 137 -15.37 -0.44 13.11
N ALA A 138 -14.90 -1.40 13.90
CA ALA A 138 -14.06 -1.13 15.07
C ALA A 138 -12.63 -0.68 14.70
N GLY A 139 -12.24 -0.74 13.42
CA GLY A 139 -10.93 -0.36 12.91
C GLY A 139 -10.73 1.13 12.57
N ASP A 140 -11.79 1.92 12.41
CA ASP A 140 -11.70 3.23 11.72
C ASP A 140 -11.92 4.50 12.58
N PHE A 141 -11.70 4.42 13.90
CA PHE A 141 -11.26 5.58 14.69
C PHE A 141 -10.17 5.12 15.66
N THR A 142 -8.94 5.61 15.48
CA THR A 142 -7.73 5.09 16.12
C THR A 142 -7.74 5.25 17.66
N PHE A 143 -7.84 4.13 18.39
CA PHE A 143 -7.21 3.92 19.71
C PHE A 143 -6.83 2.43 19.92
N ILE A 144 -5.68 2.23 20.56
CA ILE A 144 -4.93 0.99 20.88
C ILE A 144 -5.75 -0.02 21.75
N PRO A 145 -5.49 -1.35 21.71
CA PRO A 145 -6.48 -2.39 22.06
C PRO A 145 -6.56 -2.70 23.56
N PRO A 146 -7.64 -3.38 24.01
CA PRO A 146 -7.55 -4.24 25.18
C PRO A 146 -7.97 -5.69 24.86
N VAL A 147 -6.97 -6.57 24.96
CA VAL A 147 -7.04 -8.00 25.35
C VAL A 147 -7.62 -9.00 24.32
N PRO A 148 -6.90 -10.11 24.01
CA PRO A 148 -7.43 -11.19 23.18
C PRO A 148 -8.53 -11.93 23.96
N LEU A 149 -9.76 -11.91 23.45
CA LEU A 149 -10.78 -12.87 23.87
C LEU A 149 -10.34 -14.26 23.40
N SER A 150 -10.19 -15.20 24.33
CA SER A 150 -9.84 -16.58 24.03
C SER A 150 -10.90 -17.24 23.16
N SER A 151 -10.46 -18.08 22.23
CA SER A 151 -11.27 -18.90 21.31
C SER A 151 -12.37 -19.73 22.00
N THR A 152 -12.26 -19.94 23.31
CA THR A 152 -13.25 -20.63 24.13
C THR A 152 -14.56 -19.85 24.34
N ARG A 153 -14.59 -18.51 24.30
CA ARG A 153 -15.86 -17.76 24.43
C ARG A 153 -16.66 -17.66 23.12
N LEU A 154 -16.03 -17.89 21.96
CA LEU A 154 -16.70 -17.95 20.66
C LEU A 154 -17.52 -19.26 20.51
N ALA A 155 -17.08 -20.34 21.13
CA ALA A 155 -17.81 -21.61 21.17
C ALA A 155 -19.07 -21.55 22.07
N ASP A 156 -19.08 -20.68 23.08
CA ASP A 156 -20.26 -20.45 23.94
C ASP A 156 -21.34 -19.62 23.24
N LEU A 157 -20.99 -18.81 22.23
CA LEU A 157 -21.94 -18.01 21.44
C LEU A 157 -22.62 -18.80 20.31
N SER A 158 -21.94 -19.81 19.75
CA SER A 158 -22.54 -20.71 18.74
C SER A 158 -23.47 -21.76 19.35
N SER A 159 -23.40 -21.96 20.68
CA SER A 159 -24.21 -22.95 21.40
C SER A 159 -25.44 -22.37 22.10
N SER A 160 -25.61 -21.04 22.15
CA SER A 160 -26.88 -20.42 22.54
C SER A 160 -27.76 -20.18 21.31
N ASN A 161 -28.90 -20.87 21.24
CA ASN A 161 -29.95 -20.75 20.22
C ASN A 161 -30.65 -19.37 20.16
N ASP A 162 -30.01 -18.30 20.63
CA ASP A 162 -30.56 -16.95 20.75
C ASP A 162 -30.04 -16.01 19.64
N SER A 163 -29.99 -16.50 18.40
CA SER A 163 -29.72 -15.67 17.22
C SER A 163 -31.03 -15.12 16.64
N ILE A 164 -31.23 -13.83 16.82
CA ILE A 164 -32.36 -13.02 16.34
C ILE A 164 -32.28 -12.89 14.80
N PHE A 165 -33.27 -13.50 14.13
CA PHE A 165 -33.79 -13.29 12.77
C PHE A 165 -32.79 -13.01 11.64
N VAL A 166 -32.58 -14.00 10.76
CA VAL A 166 -32.55 -13.92 9.28
C VAL A 166 -32.23 -15.31 8.72
N LEU A 167 -32.81 -15.68 7.57
CA LEU A 167 -32.44 -16.88 6.82
C LEU A 167 -31.01 -16.71 6.29
N SER A 168 -30.15 -17.71 6.50
CA SER A 168 -28.70 -17.68 6.21
C SER A 168 -28.31 -17.24 4.78
N GLU A 169 -29.23 -17.34 3.82
CA GLU A 169 -29.03 -16.97 2.42
C GLU A 169 -28.96 -15.44 2.17
N GLU A 170 -29.48 -14.60 3.07
CA GLU A 170 -29.46 -13.13 2.92
C GLU A 170 -28.23 -12.48 3.56
N HIS A 171 -27.47 -13.23 4.37
CA HIS A 171 -26.24 -12.83 5.07
C HIS A 171 -25.03 -12.64 4.13
N THR A 172 -25.06 -13.22 2.92
CA THR A 172 -23.90 -13.32 2.02
C THR A 172 -23.83 -12.25 0.92
N LEU A 173 -24.89 -11.45 0.72
CA LEU A 173 -25.00 -10.52 -0.41
C LEU A 173 -24.57 -9.07 -0.12
N GLY A 174 -24.34 -8.70 1.15
CA GLY A 174 -23.77 -7.40 1.53
C GLY A 174 -24.47 -6.16 0.96
N GLN A 175 -25.75 -6.25 0.59
CA GLN A 175 -26.51 -5.12 0.04
C GLN A 175 -27.91 -5.07 0.65
N SER A 176 -28.16 -4.08 1.51
CA SER A 176 -29.51 -3.77 1.98
C SER A 176 -30.36 -3.26 0.81
N ASN A 177 -31.39 -4.01 0.42
CA ASN A 177 -32.39 -3.57 -0.54
C ASN A 177 -33.78 -3.51 0.12
N VAL A 178 -34.73 -2.86 -0.56
CA VAL A 178 -36.09 -2.64 -0.06
C VAL A 178 -36.77 -3.96 0.24
N GLU A 179 -36.66 -4.95 -0.64
CA GLU A 179 -37.32 -6.25 -0.51
C GLU A 179 -36.84 -7.01 0.73
N SER A 180 -35.54 -7.08 0.96
CA SER A 180 -34.95 -7.72 2.14
C SER A 180 -35.34 -7.00 3.44
N SER A 181 -35.42 -5.66 3.41
CA SER A 181 -35.88 -4.89 4.57
C SER A 181 -37.36 -5.13 4.89
N LEU A 182 -38.21 -5.23 3.86
CA LEU A 182 -39.64 -5.52 4.03
C LEU A 182 -39.86 -6.93 4.55
N ARG A 183 -39.08 -7.91 4.06
CA ARG A 183 -39.14 -9.30 4.50
C ARG A 183 -38.63 -9.50 5.92
N LEU A 184 -37.59 -8.78 6.32
CA LEU A 184 -37.13 -8.70 7.70
C LEU A 184 -38.25 -8.20 8.62
N LEU A 185 -38.90 -7.10 8.25
CA LEU A 185 -40.00 -6.51 9.02
C LEU A 185 -41.22 -7.43 9.08
N GLU A 186 -41.53 -8.13 7.99
CA GLU A 186 -42.57 -9.15 7.94
C GLU A 186 -42.31 -10.30 8.93
N ASN A 187 -41.09 -10.83 8.95
CA ASN A 187 -40.70 -11.91 9.87
C ASN A 187 -40.75 -11.46 11.34
N VAL A 188 -40.40 -10.20 11.60
CA VAL A 188 -40.49 -9.60 12.94
C VAL A 188 -41.96 -9.45 13.36
N VAL A 189 -42.84 -8.99 12.46
CA VAL A 189 -44.28 -8.91 12.71
C VAL A 189 -44.86 -10.31 12.94
N GLU A 190 -44.53 -11.29 12.11
CA GLU A 190 -44.98 -12.70 12.24
C GLU A 190 -44.61 -13.31 13.60
N ARG A 191 -43.46 -12.94 14.17
CA ARG A 191 -43.01 -13.48 15.46
C ARG A 191 -43.56 -12.74 16.68
N ILE A 192 -43.94 -11.47 16.53
CA ILE A 192 -44.57 -10.68 17.59
C ILE A 192 -46.10 -10.91 17.60
N ASP A 193 -46.67 -11.15 16.43
CA ASP A 193 -48.09 -11.43 16.18
C ASP A 193 -48.44 -12.90 16.48
N THR A 194 -48.35 -13.26 17.76
CA THR A 194 -48.49 -14.66 18.20
C THR A 194 -49.86 -15.29 17.92
N ASP A 195 -50.89 -14.50 17.63
CA ASP A 195 -52.23 -14.98 17.26
C ASP A 195 -52.55 -14.81 15.76
N GLY A 196 -51.62 -14.28 14.96
CA GLY A 196 -51.73 -14.15 13.51
C GLY A 196 -52.74 -13.09 13.04
N THR A 197 -53.18 -12.21 13.95
CA THR A 197 -54.27 -11.26 13.70
C THR A 197 -53.84 -10.11 12.78
N TYR A 198 -52.56 -9.75 12.79
CA TYR A 198 -52.02 -8.53 12.17
C TYR A 198 -51.10 -8.79 10.97
N LEU A 199 -50.54 -10.00 10.84
CA LEU A 199 -49.62 -10.37 9.75
C LEU A 199 -50.29 -10.30 8.37
N ASP A 200 -51.53 -10.77 8.26
CA ASP A 200 -52.30 -10.68 7.01
C ASP A 200 -52.62 -9.24 6.63
N THR A 201 -52.88 -8.40 7.63
CA THR A 201 -53.10 -6.96 7.45
C THR A 201 -51.80 -6.26 7.04
N PHE A 202 -50.67 -6.62 7.65
CA PHE A 202 -49.34 -6.15 7.28
C PHE A 202 -49.03 -6.53 5.82
N ARG A 203 -49.18 -7.80 5.44
CA ARG A 203 -48.93 -8.28 4.07
C ARG A 203 -49.80 -7.58 3.03
N LYS A 204 -51.09 -7.40 3.31
CA LYS A 204 -52.00 -6.67 2.39
C LYS A 204 -51.64 -5.19 2.29
N THR A 205 -51.28 -4.55 3.40
CA THR A 205 -50.92 -3.13 3.43
C THR A 205 -49.56 -2.86 2.77
N VAL A 206 -48.60 -3.77 2.96
CA VAL A 206 -47.21 -3.64 2.50
C VAL A 206 -46.98 -4.23 1.12
N PHE A 207 -47.80 -5.16 0.62
CA PHE A 207 -47.62 -5.79 -0.70
C PHE A 207 -48.83 -5.64 -1.65
N GLY A 208 -50.06 -5.48 -1.14
CA GLY A 208 -51.28 -5.23 -1.94
C GLY A 208 -52.03 -6.49 -2.41
N ASP A 209 -53.36 -6.42 -2.52
CA ASP A 209 -54.25 -7.58 -2.78
C ASP A 209 -53.98 -8.31 -4.12
N LYS A 210 -53.71 -7.57 -5.20
CA LYS A 210 -53.43 -8.15 -6.53
C LYS A 210 -52.10 -8.91 -6.60
N TYR A 211 -51.08 -8.42 -5.88
CA TYR A 211 -49.75 -9.04 -5.84
C TYR A 211 -49.76 -10.34 -5.03
N TYR A 212 -50.59 -10.40 -3.98
CA TYR A 212 -50.79 -11.59 -3.16
C TYR A 212 -51.42 -12.75 -3.95
N THR A 213 -52.41 -12.50 -4.81
CA THR A 213 -53.06 -13.55 -5.63
C THR A 213 -52.20 -14.04 -6.80
N LEU A 214 -51.40 -13.15 -7.41
CA LEU A 214 -50.49 -13.48 -8.52
C LEU A 214 -49.36 -14.42 -8.10
N HIS A 215 -48.91 -14.32 -6.86
CA HIS A 215 -47.80 -15.11 -6.33
C HIS A 215 -48.13 -16.60 -6.12
N VAL A 216 -49.41 -16.93 -5.95
CA VAL A 216 -49.90 -18.30 -5.70
C VAL A 216 -50.08 -19.08 -7.00
N ALA A 217 -50.60 -18.46 -8.07
CA ALA A 217 -50.86 -19.12 -9.35
C ALA A 217 -49.59 -19.39 -10.19
N SER A 218 -48.49 -18.67 -9.93
CA SER A 218 -47.20 -18.88 -10.61
C SER A 218 -46.47 -20.15 -10.18
N LEU A 219 -46.71 -20.66 -8.96
CA LEU A 219 -45.99 -21.80 -8.38
C LEU A 219 -46.33 -23.14 -9.06
N GLU A 220 -47.62 -23.41 -9.32
CA GLU A 220 -48.07 -24.66 -9.97
C GLU A 220 -47.57 -24.77 -11.43
N TYR A 221 -47.46 -23.64 -12.14
CA TYR A 221 -46.96 -23.57 -13.51
C TYR A 221 -45.44 -23.80 -13.60
N ILE A 222 -44.69 -23.40 -12.57
CA ILE A 222 -43.23 -23.63 -12.49
C ILE A 222 -42.92 -25.12 -12.35
N ASP A 223 -43.66 -25.84 -11.51
CA ASP A 223 -43.41 -27.27 -11.25
C ASP A 223 -43.66 -28.16 -12.48
N GLU A 224 -44.51 -27.73 -13.42
CA GLU A 224 -44.70 -28.40 -14.71
C GLU A 224 -43.51 -28.19 -15.65
N VAL A 225 -43.00 -26.95 -15.74
CA VAL A 225 -41.85 -26.62 -16.59
C VAL A 225 -40.58 -27.32 -16.10
N VAL A 226 -40.37 -27.39 -14.79
CA VAL A 226 -39.24 -28.12 -14.17
C VAL A 226 -39.26 -29.61 -14.55
N ARG A 227 -40.43 -30.26 -14.51
CA ARG A 227 -40.58 -31.68 -14.91
C ARG A 227 -40.24 -31.93 -16.38
N ASN A 228 -40.59 -31.01 -17.27
CA ASN A 228 -40.29 -31.14 -18.70
C ASN A 228 -38.81 -30.89 -19.00
N LEU A 229 -38.20 -29.88 -18.37
CA LEU A 229 -36.77 -29.61 -18.48
C LEU A 229 -35.92 -30.79 -17.98
N LYS A 230 -36.29 -31.42 -16.87
CA LYS A 230 -35.59 -32.59 -16.33
C LYS A 230 -35.51 -33.75 -17.33
N LYS A 231 -36.54 -33.97 -18.16
CA LYS A 231 -36.51 -35.00 -19.23
C LYS A 231 -35.58 -34.65 -20.38
N GLU A 232 -35.50 -33.37 -20.75
CA GLU A 232 -34.66 -32.90 -21.85
C GLU A 232 -33.17 -32.82 -21.49
N LEU A 233 -32.86 -32.64 -20.21
CA LEU A 233 -31.48 -32.63 -19.71
C LEU A 233 -30.85 -34.04 -19.65
N GLN A 234 -31.64 -35.12 -19.71
CA GLN A 234 -31.12 -36.48 -19.67
C GLN A 234 -30.34 -36.85 -20.94
N GLY A 235 -29.05 -37.21 -20.79
CA GLY A 235 -28.21 -37.74 -21.86
C GLY A 235 -27.52 -36.71 -22.77
N LEU A 236 -27.60 -35.41 -22.44
CA LEU A 236 -26.88 -34.36 -23.17
C LEU A 236 -25.36 -34.42 -22.91
N LYS A 237 -24.56 -34.27 -23.98
CA LYS A 237 -23.08 -34.23 -23.94
C LYS A 237 -22.50 -32.99 -24.64
N GLY A 238 -21.39 -32.50 -24.10
CA GLY A 238 -20.68 -31.31 -24.61
C GLY A 238 -21.41 -29.99 -24.35
N PHE A 239 -21.05 -28.93 -25.08
CA PHE A 239 -21.68 -27.62 -24.96
C PHE A 239 -22.99 -27.56 -25.77
N GLN A 240 -24.14 -27.41 -25.11
CA GLN A 240 -25.47 -27.37 -25.72
C GLN A 240 -26.27 -26.14 -25.23
N VAL A 241 -27.19 -25.65 -26.06
CA VAL A 241 -28.10 -24.56 -25.70
C VAL A 241 -29.54 -25.06 -25.77
N VAL A 242 -30.31 -24.86 -24.70
CA VAL A 242 -31.72 -25.23 -24.58
C VAL A 242 -32.54 -23.95 -24.49
N GLN A 243 -33.41 -23.74 -25.47
CA GLN A 243 -34.29 -22.58 -25.53
C GLN A 243 -35.66 -22.90 -24.93
N LEU A 244 -36.17 -22.01 -24.08
CA LEU A 244 -37.52 -22.06 -23.53
C LEU A 244 -38.47 -21.14 -24.32
N GLU A 245 -39.45 -21.72 -24.99
CA GLU A 245 -40.48 -20.95 -25.72
C GLU A 245 -41.77 -20.80 -24.89
N GLY A 246 -42.31 -19.59 -24.85
CA GLY A 246 -43.60 -19.26 -24.19
C GLY A 246 -43.49 -18.78 -22.75
N VAL A 247 -42.27 -18.45 -22.31
CA VAL A 247 -41.90 -18.09 -20.93
C VAL A 247 -41.30 -16.67 -20.89
N ASP A 248 -41.52 -15.91 -19.81
CA ASP A 248 -40.95 -14.57 -19.64
C ASP A 248 -39.76 -14.51 -18.66
N ILE A 249 -39.07 -13.37 -18.61
CA ILE A 249 -37.86 -13.18 -17.80
C ILE A 249 -38.12 -13.28 -16.28
N THR A 250 -39.32 -12.90 -15.84
CA THR A 250 -39.75 -13.03 -14.44
C THR A 250 -39.96 -14.49 -14.05
N PHE A 251 -40.35 -15.33 -14.99
CA PHE A 251 -40.51 -16.76 -14.78
C PHE A 251 -39.17 -17.50 -14.67
N LEU A 252 -38.10 -17.07 -15.35
CA LEU A 252 -36.76 -17.68 -15.25
C LEU A 252 -36.18 -17.64 -13.81
N ASP A 253 -36.41 -16.54 -13.09
CA ASP A 253 -35.95 -16.37 -11.71
C ASP A 253 -36.66 -17.31 -10.73
N ALA A 254 -37.93 -17.58 -10.98
CA ALA A 254 -38.70 -18.53 -10.20
C ALA A 254 -38.38 -19.98 -10.61
N LEU A 255 -38.19 -20.22 -11.91
CA LEU A 255 -37.75 -21.50 -12.47
C LEU A 255 -36.41 -21.95 -11.89
N SER A 256 -35.41 -21.08 -11.81
CA SER A 256 -34.10 -21.43 -11.27
C SER A 256 -34.20 -21.98 -9.83
N ARG A 257 -35.06 -21.38 -8.99
CA ARG A 257 -35.27 -21.79 -7.60
C ARG A 257 -35.96 -23.15 -7.47
N HIS A 258 -36.89 -23.47 -8.37
CA HIS A 258 -37.59 -24.76 -8.36
C HIS A 258 -36.86 -25.86 -9.13
N LEU A 259 -36.01 -25.48 -10.10
CA LEU A 259 -35.21 -26.42 -10.89
C LEU A 259 -34.02 -26.95 -10.08
N VAL A 260 -33.37 -26.10 -9.27
CA VAL A 260 -32.18 -26.45 -8.47
C VAL A 260 -32.39 -27.73 -7.65
N PRO A 261 -33.46 -27.89 -6.82
CA PRO A 261 -33.66 -29.11 -6.03
C PRO A 261 -33.89 -30.38 -6.87
N GLU A 262 -34.41 -30.25 -8.09
CA GLU A 262 -34.84 -31.38 -8.93
C GLU A 262 -33.75 -31.96 -9.83
N VAL A 263 -32.70 -31.19 -10.12
CA VAL A 263 -31.61 -31.60 -11.03
C VAL A 263 -30.22 -31.53 -10.39
N MET A 264 -30.10 -31.07 -9.14
CA MET A 264 -28.81 -30.91 -8.43
C MET A 264 -27.98 -32.19 -8.32
N ASP A 265 -28.63 -33.35 -8.33
CA ASP A 265 -27.97 -34.66 -8.20
C ASP A 265 -27.10 -35.01 -9.43
N GLU A 266 -27.42 -34.44 -10.61
CA GLU A 266 -26.70 -34.69 -11.87
C GLU A 266 -26.10 -33.43 -12.49
N TRP A 267 -26.65 -32.26 -12.20
CA TRP A 267 -26.31 -30.98 -12.82
C TRP A 267 -26.04 -29.88 -11.79
N PHE A 268 -24.92 -29.19 -11.96
CA PHE A 268 -24.63 -28.00 -11.16
C PHE A 268 -25.28 -26.76 -11.78
N VAL A 269 -26.29 -26.17 -11.13
CA VAL A 269 -27.08 -25.08 -11.69
C VAL A 269 -26.52 -23.71 -11.29
N VAL A 270 -26.11 -22.93 -12.29
CA VAL A 270 -25.55 -21.58 -12.13
C VAL A 270 -26.42 -20.56 -12.85
N PRO A 271 -27.27 -19.80 -12.14
CA PRO A 271 -28.03 -18.73 -12.76
C PRO A 271 -27.10 -17.52 -12.99
N ILE A 272 -26.81 -17.25 -14.26
CA ILE A 272 -25.93 -16.16 -14.69
C ILE A 272 -26.75 -14.90 -14.97
N LYS A 273 -27.99 -15.04 -15.48
CA LYS A 273 -28.75 -13.93 -16.07
C LYS A 273 -27.93 -13.29 -17.20
N SER A 274 -27.83 -11.97 -17.23
CA SER A 274 -27.00 -11.19 -18.17
C SER A 274 -25.71 -10.62 -17.56
N ASP A 275 -25.35 -11.00 -16.32
CA ASP A 275 -24.20 -10.46 -15.57
C ASP A 275 -23.21 -11.58 -15.23
N PHE A 276 -22.01 -11.49 -15.80
CA PHE A 276 -20.93 -12.43 -15.56
C PHE A 276 -20.55 -12.58 -14.07
N MET A 277 -20.71 -11.54 -13.26
CA MET A 277 -20.37 -11.58 -11.84
C MET A 277 -21.25 -12.54 -11.02
N ASN A 278 -22.41 -12.95 -11.54
CA ASN A 278 -23.26 -13.94 -10.89
C ASN A 278 -22.62 -15.34 -10.88
N ILE A 279 -21.76 -15.64 -11.87
CA ILE A 279 -20.99 -16.90 -11.89
C ILE A 279 -20.12 -16.97 -10.64
N LEU A 280 -19.32 -15.94 -10.39
CA LEU A 280 -18.44 -15.85 -9.22
C LEU A 280 -19.22 -15.96 -7.90
N ARG A 281 -20.35 -15.25 -7.78
CA ARG A 281 -21.20 -15.31 -6.58
C ARG A 281 -21.74 -16.72 -6.32
N HIS A 282 -22.18 -17.43 -7.36
CA HIS A 282 -22.70 -18.78 -7.22
C HIS A 282 -21.62 -19.82 -6.92
N LEU A 283 -20.42 -19.67 -7.49
CA LEU A 283 -19.29 -20.55 -7.21
C LEU A 283 -18.80 -20.40 -5.77
N VAL A 284 -18.83 -19.18 -5.21
CA VAL A 284 -18.57 -18.95 -3.78
C VAL A 284 -19.65 -19.59 -2.91
N ARG A 285 -20.94 -19.42 -3.28
CA ARG A 285 -22.08 -19.96 -2.50
C ARG A 285 -22.05 -21.48 -2.34
N TYR A 286 -21.49 -22.21 -3.31
CA TYR A 286 -21.42 -23.67 -3.29
C TYR A 286 -20.02 -24.21 -3.02
N ALA A 287 -19.07 -23.37 -2.63
CA ALA A 287 -17.66 -23.75 -2.37
C ALA A 287 -17.54 -24.94 -1.41
N ASP A 288 -18.33 -24.96 -0.33
CA ASP A 288 -18.33 -26.04 0.67
C ASP A 288 -18.90 -27.36 0.13
N ALA A 289 -19.88 -27.30 -0.78
CA ALA A 289 -20.51 -28.48 -1.38
C ALA A 289 -19.62 -29.12 -2.46
N LEU A 290 -18.67 -28.37 -3.01
CA LEU A 290 -17.83 -28.77 -4.13
C LEU A 290 -16.55 -29.49 -3.70
N ASN A 291 -16.14 -29.40 -2.43
CA ASN A 291 -14.93 -30.05 -1.90
C ASN A 291 -13.64 -29.72 -2.70
N VAL A 292 -13.64 -28.60 -3.42
CA VAL A 292 -12.53 -28.00 -4.15
C VAL A 292 -12.10 -26.76 -3.36
N PRO A 293 -10.81 -26.40 -3.28
CA PRO A 293 -10.37 -25.16 -2.64
C PRO A 293 -10.76 -23.96 -3.53
N VAL A 294 -12.06 -23.65 -3.53
CA VAL A 294 -12.65 -22.56 -4.31
C VAL A 294 -12.19 -21.23 -3.73
N GLU A 295 -11.99 -21.12 -2.42
CA GLU A 295 -11.50 -19.88 -1.80
C GLU A 295 -10.17 -19.42 -2.41
N GLU A 296 -9.14 -20.26 -2.48
CA GLU A 296 -7.83 -19.84 -2.99
C GLU A 296 -7.86 -19.50 -4.50
N SER A 297 -8.60 -20.28 -5.29
CA SER A 297 -8.73 -20.09 -6.75
C SER A 297 -9.58 -18.87 -7.11
N LEU A 298 -10.66 -18.63 -6.36
CA LEU A 298 -11.60 -17.54 -6.58
C LEU A 298 -11.06 -16.23 -5.97
N PHE A 299 -10.27 -16.30 -4.88
CA PHE A 299 -9.44 -15.21 -4.39
C PHE A 299 -8.34 -14.85 -5.40
N ARG A 300 -7.73 -15.84 -6.08
CA ARG A 300 -6.85 -15.59 -7.24
C ARG A 300 -7.56 -14.83 -8.36
N CYS A 301 -8.75 -15.29 -8.76
CA CYS A 301 -9.55 -14.61 -9.78
C CYS A 301 -9.90 -13.17 -9.39
N LEU A 302 -10.38 -12.95 -8.17
CA LEU A 302 -10.89 -11.65 -7.72
C LEU A 302 -9.78 -10.67 -7.34
N TYR A 303 -8.74 -11.12 -6.64
CA TYR A 303 -7.70 -10.26 -6.04
C TYR A 303 -6.35 -10.30 -6.77
N GLU A 304 -5.98 -11.43 -7.37
CA GLU A 304 -4.70 -11.53 -8.10
C GLU A 304 -4.84 -11.12 -9.56
N ASN A 305 -5.91 -11.56 -10.23
CA ASN A 305 -5.99 -11.57 -11.69
C ASN A 305 -6.69 -10.35 -12.32
N CYS A 306 -7.70 -9.73 -11.68
CA CYS A 306 -8.29 -8.40 -12.03
C CYS A 306 -8.49 -8.05 -13.54
N ARG A 307 -8.45 -9.04 -14.43
CA ARG A 307 -8.51 -8.97 -15.89
C ARG A 307 -9.47 -10.04 -16.35
N PHE A 308 -10.46 -9.62 -17.13
CA PHE A 308 -11.57 -10.49 -17.50
C PHE A 308 -11.13 -11.79 -18.17
N ASP A 309 -10.18 -11.76 -19.10
CA ASP A 309 -9.77 -12.95 -19.86
C ASP A 309 -9.10 -14.01 -18.97
N THR A 310 -8.25 -13.57 -18.03
CA THR A 310 -7.61 -14.46 -17.05
C THR A 310 -8.65 -15.00 -16.07
N VAL A 311 -9.56 -14.16 -15.60
CA VAL A 311 -10.66 -14.57 -14.70
C VAL A 311 -11.58 -15.57 -15.40
N ALA A 312 -11.96 -15.33 -16.65
CA ALA A 312 -12.81 -16.22 -17.43
C ALA A 312 -12.12 -17.56 -17.71
N TYR A 313 -10.81 -17.56 -18.01
CA TYR A 313 -10.03 -18.78 -18.22
C TYR A 313 -9.91 -19.64 -16.95
N GLU A 314 -9.51 -19.04 -15.84
CA GLU A 314 -9.43 -19.73 -14.54
C GLU A 314 -10.80 -20.27 -14.10
N LEU A 315 -11.86 -19.49 -14.30
CA LEU A 315 -13.24 -19.94 -14.04
C LEU A 315 -13.65 -21.10 -14.93
N THR A 316 -13.21 -21.16 -16.20
CA THR A 316 -13.48 -22.35 -17.03
C THR A 316 -12.80 -23.59 -16.48
N GLY A 317 -11.60 -23.46 -15.90
CA GLY A 317 -10.90 -24.55 -15.21
C GLY A 317 -11.63 -25.01 -13.95
N LEU A 318 -12.09 -24.06 -13.13
CA LEU A 318 -12.87 -24.34 -11.92
C LEU A 318 -14.20 -25.02 -12.24
N VAL A 319 -14.94 -24.51 -13.21
CA VAL A 319 -16.24 -25.05 -13.65
C VAL A 319 -16.10 -26.48 -14.20
N ARG A 320 -14.93 -26.88 -14.74
CA ARG A 320 -14.66 -28.27 -15.13
C ARG A 320 -14.51 -29.22 -13.95
N THR A 321 -14.13 -28.74 -12.77
CA THR A 321 -14.04 -29.60 -11.59
C THR A 321 -15.42 -29.92 -11.00
N MET A 322 -16.49 -29.31 -11.53
CA MET A 322 -17.85 -29.38 -11.00
C MET A 322 -18.70 -30.45 -11.70
N GLY A 323 -18.65 -31.69 -11.18
CA GLY A 323 -19.60 -32.76 -11.50
C GLY A 323 -19.62 -33.22 -12.97
N LYS A 324 -20.60 -34.06 -13.33
CA LYS A 324 -20.74 -34.62 -14.69
C LYS A 324 -21.33 -33.62 -15.71
N GLY A 325 -21.96 -32.54 -15.24
CA GLY A 325 -22.39 -31.43 -16.09
C GLY A 325 -22.81 -30.17 -15.34
N VAL A 326 -22.67 -29.01 -16.00
CA VAL A 326 -23.01 -27.69 -15.45
C VAL A 326 -24.11 -27.05 -16.30
N LEU A 327 -25.15 -26.56 -15.63
CA LEU A 327 -26.32 -25.95 -16.21
C LEU A 327 -26.33 -24.44 -15.96
N PHE A 328 -26.13 -23.65 -17.00
CA PHE A 328 -26.16 -22.20 -16.93
C PHE A 328 -27.55 -21.67 -17.26
N VAL A 329 -28.15 -20.87 -16.39
CA VAL A 329 -29.46 -20.24 -16.65
C VAL A 329 -29.25 -18.77 -16.99
N VAL A 330 -29.62 -18.37 -18.21
CA VAL A 330 -29.34 -17.05 -18.80
C VAL A 330 -30.64 -16.40 -19.23
N ASP A 331 -30.81 -15.11 -18.93
CA ASP A 331 -32.06 -14.37 -19.20
C ASP A 331 -32.37 -14.32 -20.70
N ASN A 332 -31.42 -13.78 -21.46
CA ASN A 332 -31.46 -13.74 -22.91
C ASN A 332 -30.03 -13.99 -23.40
N TYR A 333 -29.82 -15.11 -24.11
CA TYR A 333 -28.49 -15.50 -24.54
C TYR A 333 -27.93 -14.48 -25.53
N ASP A 334 -28.74 -13.93 -26.43
CA ASP A 334 -28.31 -13.03 -27.50
C ASP A 334 -28.10 -11.57 -27.02
N GLU A 335 -28.63 -11.21 -25.84
CA GLU A 335 -28.51 -9.86 -25.23
C GLU A 335 -27.63 -9.86 -23.96
N ALA A 336 -26.99 -10.98 -23.65
CA ALA A 336 -26.08 -11.08 -22.52
C ALA A 336 -24.90 -10.11 -22.71
N ASP A 337 -24.26 -9.71 -21.60
CA ASP A 337 -23.09 -8.84 -21.70
C ASP A 337 -21.94 -9.54 -22.47
N LEU A 338 -21.01 -8.73 -22.99
CA LEU A 338 -19.86 -9.21 -23.76
C LEU A 338 -19.04 -10.25 -22.97
N PHE A 339 -19.05 -10.16 -21.65
CA PHE A 339 -18.31 -11.02 -20.74
C PHE A 339 -18.92 -12.41 -20.64
N VAL A 340 -20.25 -12.53 -20.53
CA VAL A 340 -20.97 -13.80 -20.58
C VAL A 340 -20.76 -14.49 -21.92
N HIS A 341 -20.81 -13.75 -23.03
CA HIS A 341 -20.52 -14.29 -24.36
C HIS A 341 -19.09 -14.80 -24.51
N GLU A 342 -18.11 -14.01 -24.06
CA GLU A 342 -16.70 -14.36 -24.16
C GLU A 342 -16.35 -15.56 -23.26
N PHE A 343 -16.96 -15.63 -22.07
CA PHE A 343 -16.87 -16.79 -21.18
C PHE A 343 -17.42 -18.05 -21.84
N PHE A 344 -18.64 -18.02 -22.40
CA PHE A 344 -19.20 -19.19 -23.09
C PHE A 344 -18.41 -19.57 -24.35
N ARG A 345 -17.80 -18.60 -25.05
CA ARG A 345 -16.90 -18.87 -26.17
C ARG A 345 -15.66 -19.64 -25.72
N LEU A 346 -15.05 -19.23 -24.61
CA LEU A 346 -13.91 -19.92 -23.99
C LEU A 346 -14.32 -21.31 -23.49
N LEU A 347 -15.45 -21.41 -22.78
CA LEU A 347 -16.00 -22.66 -22.29
C LEU A 347 -16.28 -23.65 -23.44
N LYS A 348 -16.85 -23.19 -24.56
CA LYS A 348 -17.08 -23.98 -25.77
C LYS A 348 -15.78 -24.47 -26.42
N LYS A 349 -14.73 -23.64 -26.43
CA LYS A 349 -13.39 -24.01 -26.93
C LYS A 349 -12.74 -25.11 -26.07
N VAL A 350 -13.00 -25.06 -24.76
CA VAL A 350 -12.43 -25.98 -23.76
C VAL A 350 -13.26 -27.28 -23.65
N ALA A 351 -14.56 -27.23 -23.95
CA ALA A 351 -15.50 -28.36 -23.92
C ALA A 351 -15.36 -29.38 -25.07
N GLY A 352 -14.34 -29.26 -25.92
CA GLY A 352 -14.11 -30.15 -27.07
C GLY A 352 -13.68 -31.59 -26.74
N ASN A 353 -13.43 -31.92 -25.46
CA ASN A 353 -13.15 -33.28 -24.98
C ASN A 353 -14.39 -33.84 -24.26
N GLU A 354 -14.87 -35.01 -24.68
CA GLU A 354 -16.21 -35.58 -24.43
C GLU A 354 -16.57 -35.96 -22.97
N GLU A 355 -15.81 -35.54 -21.96
CA GLU A 355 -15.99 -35.97 -20.57
C GLU A 355 -16.97 -35.11 -19.73
N HIS A 356 -17.24 -33.85 -20.11
CA HIS A 356 -18.07 -32.92 -19.30
C HIS A 356 -19.16 -32.23 -20.14
N SER A 357 -20.39 -32.15 -19.60
CA SER A 357 -21.53 -31.53 -20.29
C SER A 357 -21.80 -30.10 -19.80
N PHE A 358 -21.90 -29.14 -20.71
CA PHE A 358 -22.25 -27.75 -20.39
C PHE A 358 -23.53 -27.38 -21.10
N VAL A 359 -24.62 -27.17 -20.36
CA VAL A 359 -25.92 -26.85 -20.94
C VAL A 359 -26.30 -25.43 -20.55
N VAL A 360 -26.69 -24.62 -21.52
CA VAL A 360 -27.18 -23.25 -21.27
C VAL A 360 -28.69 -23.22 -21.52
N ILE A 361 -29.48 -22.88 -20.51
CA ILE A 361 -30.93 -22.60 -20.64
C ILE A 361 -31.12 -21.10 -20.85
N ALA A 362 -31.81 -20.71 -21.92
CA ALA A 362 -32.14 -19.32 -22.20
C ALA A 362 -33.54 -19.15 -22.80
N LEU A 363 -34.14 -17.95 -22.66
CA LEU A 363 -35.43 -17.64 -23.29
C LEU A 363 -35.31 -17.47 -24.82
N ASN A 364 -34.21 -16.86 -25.27
CA ASN A 364 -33.92 -16.61 -26.67
C ASN A 364 -32.50 -17.06 -26.98
N ALA A 365 -32.34 -17.85 -28.04
CA ALA A 365 -31.04 -18.24 -28.58
C ALA A 365 -31.15 -18.57 -30.08
N LYS A 366 -30.52 -17.77 -30.94
CA LYS A 366 -30.52 -17.99 -32.42
C LYS A 366 -29.41 -18.93 -32.92
N THR A 367 -28.88 -19.81 -32.08
CA THR A 367 -27.69 -20.60 -32.42
C THR A 367 -28.05 -21.90 -33.16
N SER A 368 -27.15 -22.40 -34.03
CA SER A 368 -27.37 -23.60 -34.85
C SER A 368 -27.41 -24.93 -34.07
N ALA A 369 -27.06 -24.93 -32.79
CA ALA A 369 -27.05 -26.08 -31.89
C ALA A 369 -28.06 -25.92 -30.74
N THR A 370 -29.22 -25.32 -31.03
CA THR A 370 -30.25 -25.04 -30.02
C THR A 370 -31.35 -26.11 -30.07
N ARG A 371 -31.70 -26.69 -28.92
CA ARG A 371 -32.91 -27.51 -28.74
C ARG A 371 -34.02 -26.66 -28.12
N THR A 372 -35.24 -26.77 -28.61
CA THR A 372 -36.34 -25.91 -28.17
C THR A 372 -37.38 -26.70 -27.38
N VAL A 373 -37.67 -26.25 -26.15
CA VAL A 373 -38.72 -26.81 -25.30
C VAL A 373 -39.92 -25.87 -25.34
N LYS A 374 -41.03 -26.34 -25.92
CA LYS A 374 -42.29 -25.59 -26.02
C LYS A 374 -43.14 -25.82 -24.77
N VAL A 375 -43.48 -24.74 -24.06
CA VAL A 375 -44.37 -24.82 -22.89
C VAL A 375 -45.82 -24.51 -23.30
N GLN A 376 -46.73 -25.46 -23.10
CA GLN A 376 -48.18 -25.21 -23.31
C GLN A 376 -48.74 -24.37 -22.17
N ARG A 377 -48.97 -23.08 -22.41
CA ARG A 377 -49.78 -22.24 -21.51
C ARG A 377 -51.24 -22.72 -21.55
N THR A 378 -51.75 -23.34 -20.50
CA THR A 378 -53.17 -23.23 -20.13
C THR A 378 -53.34 -22.10 -19.11
N LEU A 379 -52.92 -20.89 -19.50
CA LEU A 379 -53.42 -19.70 -18.81
C LEU A 379 -54.82 -19.44 -19.35
N LYS A 380 -55.84 -19.58 -18.49
CA LYS A 380 -57.12 -18.90 -18.66
C LYS A 380 -56.82 -17.47 -19.09
N ASN A 381 -57.28 -17.12 -20.29
CA ASN A 381 -57.23 -15.76 -20.81
C ASN A 381 -57.66 -14.78 -19.70
N CYS A 382 -56.70 -14.05 -19.14
CA CYS A 382 -56.96 -12.68 -18.73
C CYS A 382 -56.83 -11.84 -20.00
N ASP A 383 -57.83 -11.97 -20.87
CA ASP A 383 -58.11 -11.03 -21.96
C ASP A 383 -58.58 -9.71 -21.34
N GLU A 384 -57.68 -9.01 -20.65
CA GLU A 384 -57.76 -7.57 -20.49
C GLU A 384 -56.36 -7.01 -20.71
N SER A 385 -56.03 -6.83 -21.99
CA SER A 385 -55.05 -5.81 -22.36
C SER A 385 -55.50 -4.49 -21.71
N PRO A 386 -54.64 -3.74 -21.01
CA PRO A 386 -54.98 -2.38 -20.62
C PRO A 386 -55.33 -1.63 -21.92
N ARG A 387 -56.59 -1.20 -22.05
CA ARG A 387 -56.97 -0.29 -23.12
C ARG A 387 -56.33 1.06 -22.80
N PHE A 388 -55.13 1.26 -23.34
CA PHE A 388 -54.43 2.54 -23.36
C PHE A 388 -55.24 3.51 -24.22
N GLY A 389 -55.95 4.43 -23.57
CA GLY A 389 -56.76 5.43 -24.24
C GLY A 389 -56.06 6.78 -24.20
N ASN A 390 -55.51 7.23 -25.34
CA ASN A 390 -55.15 8.60 -25.75
C ASN A 390 -54.65 9.64 -24.72
N LYS A 391 -54.25 9.24 -23.52
CA LYS A 391 -53.63 10.05 -22.45
C LYS A 391 -52.23 9.53 -22.08
N ASP A 392 -51.62 8.73 -22.97
CA ASP A 392 -50.39 7.97 -22.76
C ASP A 392 -49.09 8.67 -23.21
N LEU A 393 -49.17 9.93 -23.68
CA LEU A 393 -48.01 10.67 -24.16
C LEU A 393 -46.96 10.93 -23.06
N ASP A 394 -47.40 11.15 -21.81
CA ASP A 394 -46.51 11.44 -20.67
C ASP A 394 -45.58 10.26 -20.33
N PHE A 395 -46.10 9.02 -20.42
CA PHE A 395 -45.33 7.81 -20.16
C PHE A 395 -44.44 7.40 -21.32
N ALA A 396 -44.91 7.61 -22.56
CA ALA A 396 -44.06 7.46 -23.73
C ALA A 396 -42.86 8.41 -23.64
N ASN A 397 -43.05 9.66 -23.22
CA ASN A 397 -41.96 10.61 -23.03
C ASN A 397 -40.96 10.16 -21.96
N LEU A 398 -41.37 9.42 -20.93
CA LEU A 398 -40.47 8.92 -19.88
C LEU A 398 -39.44 7.92 -20.41
N THR A 399 -39.77 7.21 -21.51
CA THR A 399 -38.87 6.20 -22.12
C THR A 399 -37.55 6.78 -22.62
N ILE A 400 -37.43 8.10 -22.80
CA ILE A 400 -36.16 8.73 -23.19
C ILE A 400 -35.03 8.53 -22.18
N LEU A 401 -35.36 8.23 -20.91
CA LEU A 401 -34.38 7.88 -19.88
C LEU A 401 -33.72 6.51 -20.12
N GLY A 402 -34.25 5.73 -21.06
CA GLY A 402 -33.79 4.38 -21.37
C GLY A 402 -34.54 3.29 -20.62
N PRO A 403 -34.24 2.01 -20.91
CA PRO A 403 -34.94 0.88 -20.31
C PRO A 403 -34.67 0.74 -18.80
N LYS A 404 -33.56 1.33 -18.33
CA LYS A 404 -33.13 1.36 -16.94
C LYS A 404 -32.52 2.73 -16.61
N PHE A 405 -32.95 3.36 -15.52
CA PHE A 405 -32.53 4.71 -15.12
C PHE A 405 -32.58 4.91 -13.60
N LYS A 406 -31.82 5.89 -13.07
CA LYS A 406 -31.70 6.17 -11.63
C LYS A 406 -32.67 7.26 -11.17
N LEU A 407 -32.91 7.31 -9.85
CA LEU A 407 -33.72 8.38 -9.22
C LEU A 407 -33.24 9.79 -9.59
N LYS A 408 -31.92 10.01 -9.65
CA LYS A 408 -31.35 11.31 -10.03
C LYS A 408 -31.68 11.69 -11.48
N GLU A 409 -31.69 10.73 -12.40
CA GLU A 409 -32.06 10.97 -13.81
C GLU A 409 -33.55 11.29 -13.95
N LEU A 410 -34.39 10.60 -13.15
CA LEU A 410 -35.81 10.89 -13.05
C LEU A 410 -36.09 12.28 -12.44
N GLN A 411 -35.33 12.70 -11.42
CA GLN A 411 -35.42 14.05 -10.85
C GLN A 411 -35.07 15.12 -11.89
N VAL A 412 -34.05 14.88 -12.71
CA VAL A 412 -33.69 15.78 -13.82
C VAL A 412 -34.79 15.82 -14.87
N TYR A 413 -35.38 14.67 -15.22
CA TYR A 413 -36.55 14.59 -16.10
C TYR A 413 -37.70 15.44 -15.56
N CYS A 414 -38.10 15.23 -14.31
CA CYS A 414 -39.21 15.93 -13.67
C CYS A 414 -38.99 17.45 -13.68
N ARG A 415 -37.80 17.91 -13.30
CA ARG A 415 -37.45 19.35 -13.36
C ARG A 415 -37.42 19.90 -14.78
N THR A 416 -36.99 19.10 -15.76
CA THR A 416 -36.89 19.54 -17.16
C THR A 416 -38.25 19.80 -17.79
N PHE A 417 -39.24 18.97 -17.43
CA PHE A 417 -40.56 18.99 -18.05
C PHE A 417 -41.67 19.48 -17.11
N GLY A 418 -41.33 19.88 -15.87
CA GLY A 418 -42.28 20.49 -14.92
C GLY A 418 -43.22 19.48 -14.25
N TYR A 419 -42.77 18.24 -14.05
CA TYR A 419 -43.55 17.22 -13.33
C TYR A 419 -43.18 17.19 -11.85
N GLU A 420 -44.17 16.96 -10.98
CA GLU A 420 -43.94 16.59 -9.58
C GLU A 420 -43.52 15.12 -9.50
N LEU A 421 -42.41 14.85 -8.82
CA LEU A 421 -41.77 13.53 -8.79
C LEU A 421 -42.68 12.45 -8.17
N GLU A 422 -43.33 12.79 -7.06
CA GLU A 422 -44.21 11.89 -6.32
C GLU A 422 -45.45 11.53 -7.14
N GLU A 423 -46.07 12.53 -7.79
CA GLU A 423 -47.24 12.34 -8.65
C GLU A 423 -46.91 11.48 -9.89
N LEU A 424 -45.76 11.72 -10.53
CA LEU A 424 -45.32 10.95 -11.69
C LEU A 424 -45.05 9.48 -11.33
N LEU A 425 -44.40 9.23 -10.19
CA LEU A 425 -44.13 7.88 -9.69
C LEU A 425 -45.42 7.15 -9.33
N GLU A 426 -46.33 7.79 -8.59
CA GLU A 426 -47.63 7.22 -8.22
C GLU A 426 -48.43 6.83 -9.48
N ARG A 427 -48.49 7.74 -10.46
CA ARG A 427 -49.13 7.48 -11.75
C ARG A 427 -48.45 6.34 -12.51
N ALA A 428 -47.12 6.29 -12.57
CA ALA A 428 -46.38 5.28 -13.32
C ALA A 428 -46.49 3.88 -12.70
N TYR A 429 -46.50 3.79 -11.35
CA TYR A 429 -46.73 2.52 -10.64
C TYR A 429 -48.19 2.06 -10.75
N LYS A 430 -49.15 2.97 -10.61
CA LYS A 430 -50.59 2.65 -10.73
C LYS A 430 -50.96 2.10 -12.11
N ASN A 431 -50.25 2.53 -13.15
CA ASN A 431 -50.42 2.06 -14.52
C ASN A 431 -49.44 0.95 -14.92
N SER A 432 -48.64 0.43 -13.98
CA SER A 432 -47.64 -0.64 -14.21
C SER A 432 -46.66 -0.35 -15.35
N VAL A 433 -46.27 0.92 -15.55
CA VAL A 433 -45.40 1.37 -16.65
C VAL A 433 -43.92 1.17 -16.30
N ILE A 434 -43.54 1.48 -15.06
CA ILE A 434 -42.18 1.33 -14.55
C ILE A 434 -42.20 0.51 -13.27
N PHE A 435 -41.14 -0.26 -13.06
CA PHE A 435 -40.91 -1.11 -11.90
C PHE A 435 -39.62 -0.65 -11.21
N ARG A 436 -39.56 -0.79 -9.89
CA ARG A 436 -38.31 -0.60 -9.16
C ARG A 436 -37.60 -1.94 -9.04
N ARG A 437 -36.35 -2.02 -9.49
CA ARG A 437 -35.46 -3.18 -9.29
C ARG A 437 -34.18 -2.68 -8.65
N ASN A 438 -33.94 -3.03 -7.39
CA ASN A 438 -32.87 -2.48 -6.53
C ASN A 438 -32.97 -0.95 -6.39
N LEU A 439 -31.89 -0.22 -6.70
CA LEU A 439 -31.80 1.25 -6.68
C LEU A 439 -32.21 1.92 -8.00
N ASP A 440 -32.57 1.13 -9.01
CA ASP A 440 -32.86 1.60 -10.37
C ASP A 440 -34.35 1.42 -10.72
N PHE A 441 -34.85 2.27 -11.62
CA PHE A 441 -36.16 2.16 -12.24
C PHE A 441 -36.00 1.45 -13.59
N THR A 442 -36.91 0.52 -13.90
CA THR A 442 -36.89 -0.28 -15.13
C THR A 442 -38.26 -0.30 -15.79
N PHE A 443 -38.28 -0.18 -17.11
CA PHE A 443 -39.48 -0.51 -17.89
C PHE A 443 -39.55 -2.02 -18.13
N ASP A 444 -40.75 -2.55 -18.36
CA ASP A 444 -40.89 -3.83 -19.05
C ASP A 444 -40.28 -3.71 -20.48
N PRO A 445 -39.39 -4.61 -20.92
CA PRO A 445 -38.67 -4.46 -22.20
C PRO A 445 -39.57 -4.29 -23.42
N LEU A 446 -40.64 -5.11 -23.52
CA LEU A 446 -41.57 -5.05 -24.65
C LEU A 446 -42.41 -3.77 -24.63
N THR A 447 -42.68 -3.25 -23.44
CA THR A 447 -43.40 -1.99 -23.22
C THR A 447 -42.52 -0.80 -23.54
N TYR A 448 -41.26 -0.81 -23.10
CA TYR A 448 -40.25 0.21 -23.43
C TYR A 448 -40.08 0.35 -24.95
N GLU A 449 -39.85 -0.75 -25.67
CA GLU A 449 -39.61 -0.70 -27.11
C GLU A 449 -40.82 -0.14 -27.85
N ARG A 450 -42.02 -0.60 -27.52
CA ARG A 450 -43.27 -0.11 -28.13
C ARG A 450 -43.49 1.37 -27.84
N MET A 451 -43.33 1.81 -26.60
CA MET A 451 -43.54 3.21 -26.21
C MET A 451 -42.47 4.13 -26.79
N TYR A 452 -41.19 3.76 -26.72
CA TYR A 452 -40.11 4.55 -27.30
C TYR A 452 -40.22 4.62 -28.84
N ALA A 453 -40.63 3.53 -29.49
CA ALA A 453 -40.88 3.50 -30.93
C ALA A 453 -42.13 4.31 -31.33
N SER A 454 -43.11 4.46 -30.43
CA SER A 454 -44.31 5.26 -30.68
C SER A 454 -44.07 6.78 -30.69
N LEU A 455 -42.96 7.25 -30.09
CA LEU A 455 -42.60 8.66 -30.14
C LEU A 455 -42.20 9.07 -31.56
N ASP A 456 -42.71 10.21 -32.01
CA ASP A 456 -42.29 10.82 -33.27
C ASP A 456 -40.78 11.13 -33.25
N PRO A 457 -40.02 10.92 -34.35
CA PRO A 457 -38.58 11.17 -34.39
C PRO A 457 -38.18 12.61 -34.02
N ASP A 458 -38.95 13.63 -34.41
CA ASP A 458 -38.65 15.02 -34.05
C ASP A 458 -38.94 15.29 -32.57
N GLU A 459 -39.98 14.65 -32.02
CA GLU A 459 -40.25 14.69 -30.58
C GLU A 459 -39.15 13.99 -29.76
N ARG A 460 -38.64 12.83 -30.20
CA ARG A 460 -37.48 12.18 -29.57
C ARG A 460 -36.25 13.07 -29.55
N ARG A 461 -35.97 13.76 -30.66
CA ARG A 461 -34.85 14.73 -30.72
C ARG A 461 -35.06 15.90 -29.77
N ARG A 462 -36.27 16.46 -29.70
CA ARG A 462 -36.63 17.54 -28.76
C ARG A 462 -36.41 17.11 -27.31
N LEU A 463 -36.94 15.95 -26.94
CA LEU A 463 -36.90 15.40 -25.60
C LEU A 463 -35.45 15.09 -25.14
N HIS A 464 -34.68 14.38 -25.96
CA HIS A 464 -33.28 14.11 -25.66
C HIS A 464 -32.44 15.39 -25.58
N SER A 465 -32.69 16.37 -26.45
CA SER A 465 -32.02 17.68 -26.39
C SER A 465 -32.33 18.46 -25.12
N ALA A 466 -33.57 18.36 -24.61
CA ALA A 466 -33.99 19.04 -23.38
C ALA A 466 -33.29 18.45 -22.15
N ILE A 467 -33.29 17.12 -22.02
CA ILE A 467 -32.60 16.41 -20.94
C ILE A 467 -31.09 16.65 -20.99
N ALA A 468 -30.48 16.56 -22.18
CA ALA A 468 -29.04 16.70 -22.32
C ALA A 468 -28.53 18.06 -21.81
N ARG A 469 -29.30 19.15 -21.98
CA ARG A 469 -28.97 20.47 -21.42
C ARG A 469 -28.93 20.45 -19.90
N ASN A 470 -29.97 19.91 -19.27
CA ASN A 470 -30.10 19.95 -17.82
C ASN A 470 -29.12 18.98 -17.13
N LEU A 471 -28.91 17.77 -17.68
CA LEU A 471 -27.92 16.82 -17.14
C LEU A 471 -26.49 17.39 -17.07
N SER A 472 -26.12 18.27 -18.00
CA SER A 472 -24.77 18.85 -18.04
C SER A 472 -24.50 19.88 -16.94
N VAL A 473 -25.55 20.43 -16.31
CA VAL A 473 -25.50 21.47 -15.27
C VAL A 473 -25.51 20.86 -13.86
N PHE A 474 -25.98 19.62 -13.71
CA PHE A 474 -25.96 18.93 -12.43
C PHE A 474 -24.54 18.49 -12.07
N ASP A 475 -24.03 19.02 -10.96
CA ASP A 475 -22.77 18.62 -10.36
C ASP A 475 -23.04 17.40 -9.45
N ASP A 476 -22.94 16.20 -10.02
CA ASP A 476 -22.86 14.99 -9.21
C ASP A 476 -21.40 14.79 -8.77
N SER A 477 -21.22 14.32 -7.53
CA SER A 477 -19.91 13.93 -6.98
C SER A 477 -19.15 12.90 -7.84
N TYR A 478 -19.78 12.34 -8.88
CA TYR A 478 -19.23 11.34 -9.80
C TYR A 478 -19.15 11.76 -11.29
N THR A 479 -19.49 13.00 -11.63
CA THR A 479 -19.40 13.60 -12.99
C THR A 479 -20.03 12.78 -14.15
N LEU A 480 -20.88 11.80 -13.82
CA LEU A 480 -21.60 10.94 -14.76
C LEU A 480 -22.64 11.72 -15.57
N GLY A 481 -23.12 12.86 -15.04
CA GLY A 481 -24.04 13.74 -15.76
C GLY A 481 -23.49 14.23 -17.09
N LYS A 482 -22.17 14.47 -17.19
CA LYS A 482 -21.51 14.88 -18.46
C LYS A 482 -21.47 13.74 -19.47
N PHE A 483 -21.25 12.50 -19.02
CA PHE A 483 -21.29 11.31 -19.88
C PHE A 483 -22.71 11.09 -20.43
N TRP A 484 -23.72 11.05 -19.55
CA TRP A 484 -25.11 10.84 -19.96
C TRP A 484 -25.66 11.99 -20.82
N SER A 485 -25.27 13.23 -20.55
CA SER A 485 -25.55 14.37 -21.45
C SER A 485 -25.00 14.12 -22.86
N GLY A 486 -23.79 13.56 -22.98
CA GLY A 486 -23.20 13.13 -24.25
C GLY A 486 -24.06 12.08 -24.97
N VAL A 487 -24.47 11.03 -24.26
CA VAL A 487 -25.34 9.96 -24.79
C VAL A 487 -26.67 10.54 -25.31
N HIS A 488 -27.30 11.46 -24.58
CA HIS A 488 -28.56 12.07 -25.03
C HIS A 488 -28.36 13.02 -26.22
N TRP A 489 -27.27 13.80 -26.28
CA TRP A 489 -26.97 14.62 -27.46
C TRP A 489 -26.74 13.75 -28.70
N GLU A 490 -26.11 12.60 -28.53
CA GLU A 490 -25.88 11.63 -29.60
C GLU A 490 -27.21 11.04 -30.11
N LYS A 491 -28.08 10.60 -29.20
CA LYS A 491 -29.44 10.13 -29.55
C LYS A 491 -30.30 11.23 -30.18
N ALA A 492 -30.08 12.50 -29.86
CA ALA A 492 -30.73 13.64 -30.49
C ALA A 492 -30.17 13.99 -31.88
N GLY A 493 -29.14 13.28 -32.37
CA GLY A 493 -28.46 13.57 -33.64
C GLY A 493 -27.51 14.77 -33.59
N CYS A 494 -27.29 15.37 -32.42
CA CYS A 494 -26.43 16.54 -32.24
C CYS A 494 -24.98 16.11 -31.92
N LEU A 495 -24.31 15.47 -32.89
CA LEU A 495 -23.01 14.80 -32.69
C LEU A 495 -21.91 15.73 -32.15
N GLU A 496 -21.85 16.99 -32.60
CA GLU A 496 -20.89 17.99 -32.10
C GLU A 496 -21.03 18.20 -30.58
N ARG A 497 -22.26 18.32 -30.09
CA ARG A 497 -22.53 18.53 -28.66
C ARG A 497 -22.22 17.27 -27.84
N ALA A 498 -22.50 16.09 -28.41
CA ALA A 498 -22.15 14.81 -27.80
C ALA A 498 -20.64 14.71 -27.58
N VAL A 499 -19.85 14.97 -28.63
CA VAL A 499 -18.37 14.97 -28.56
C VAL A 499 -17.86 15.96 -27.51
N VAL A 500 -18.40 17.18 -27.45
CA VAL A 500 -17.99 18.17 -26.44
C VAL A 500 -18.25 17.66 -25.01
N MET A 501 -19.40 17.04 -24.76
CA MET A 501 -19.74 16.51 -23.44
C MET A 501 -18.88 15.31 -23.05
N TYR A 502 -18.64 14.39 -23.99
CA TYR A 502 -17.72 13.27 -23.80
C TYR A 502 -16.29 13.73 -23.49
N LEU A 503 -15.75 14.70 -24.24
CA LEU A 503 -14.42 15.23 -23.97
C LEU A 503 -14.33 15.98 -22.64
N ARG A 504 -15.40 16.68 -22.23
CA ARG A 504 -15.49 17.28 -20.88
C ARG A 504 -15.50 16.22 -19.79
N PHE A 505 -16.22 15.12 -19.97
CA PHE A 505 -16.20 13.97 -19.07
C PHE A 505 -14.78 13.40 -18.94
N VAL A 506 -14.12 13.08 -20.07
CA VAL A 506 -12.74 12.56 -20.10
C VAL A 506 -11.80 13.50 -19.36
N ARG A 507 -11.86 14.81 -19.64
CA ARG A 507 -11.02 15.81 -18.96
C ARG A 507 -11.22 15.78 -17.44
N CYS A 508 -12.46 15.83 -16.95
CA CYS A 508 -12.72 15.85 -15.51
C CYS A 508 -12.26 14.54 -14.84
N ARG A 509 -12.41 13.40 -15.51
CA ARG A 509 -12.02 12.10 -14.94
C ARG A 509 -10.53 11.83 -14.96
N LEU A 510 -9.80 12.31 -15.96
CA LEU A 510 -8.32 12.31 -15.95
C LEU A 510 -7.76 13.21 -14.84
N ASP A 511 -8.48 14.28 -14.51
CA ASP A 511 -8.08 15.23 -13.49
C ASP A 511 -8.47 14.72 -12.07
N ASP A 512 -9.61 14.05 -11.87
CA ASP A 512 -10.06 13.65 -10.52
C ASP A 512 -9.73 12.19 -10.11
N TYR A 513 -9.23 11.37 -11.04
CA TYR A 513 -8.96 9.92 -10.85
C TYR A 513 -10.15 9.09 -10.32
N ALA A 514 -11.37 9.61 -10.40
CA ALA A 514 -12.57 9.06 -9.78
C ALA A 514 -13.41 8.15 -10.71
N ALA A 515 -12.89 7.70 -11.85
CA ALA A 515 -13.58 6.75 -12.73
C ALA A 515 -12.65 5.65 -13.26
N SER A 516 -13.24 4.48 -13.51
CA SER A 516 -12.54 3.35 -14.11
C SER A 516 -11.89 3.76 -15.44
N PRO A 517 -10.59 3.46 -15.67
CA PRO A 517 -9.88 3.81 -16.90
C PRO A 517 -10.50 3.19 -18.15
N THR A 518 -11.10 2.01 -18.01
CA THR A 518 -11.87 1.34 -19.08
C THR A 518 -13.02 2.20 -19.59
N ARG A 519 -13.68 2.98 -18.72
CA ARG A 519 -14.75 3.90 -19.13
C ARG A 519 -14.21 5.10 -19.90
N ILE A 520 -13.07 5.64 -19.49
CA ILE A 520 -12.39 6.72 -20.23
C ILE A 520 -11.98 6.23 -21.62
N GLN A 521 -11.40 5.03 -21.70
CA GLN A 521 -11.01 4.37 -22.95
C GLN A 521 -12.22 4.18 -23.87
N TYR A 522 -13.34 3.67 -23.34
CA TYR A 522 -14.58 3.52 -24.12
C TYR A 522 -15.04 4.85 -24.70
N VAL A 523 -15.08 5.91 -23.88
CA VAL A 523 -15.50 7.24 -24.33
C VAL A 523 -14.55 7.80 -25.38
N LEU A 524 -13.23 7.63 -25.23
CA LEU A 524 -12.25 8.05 -26.23
C LEU A 524 -12.42 7.32 -27.57
N LYS A 525 -12.67 6.00 -27.54
CA LYS A 525 -12.99 5.22 -28.75
C LYS A 525 -14.30 5.69 -29.39
N ARG A 526 -15.34 5.96 -28.61
CA ARG A 526 -16.61 6.49 -29.14
C ARG A 526 -16.46 7.87 -29.75
N VAL A 527 -15.71 8.76 -29.10
CA VAL A 527 -15.40 10.10 -29.66
C VAL A 527 -14.63 9.99 -30.97
N TYR A 528 -13.67 9.06 -31.06
CA TYR A 528 -12.95 8.79 -32.30
C TYR A 528 -13.88 8.39 -33.44
N GLU A 529 -14.81 7.46 -33.21
CA GLU A 529 -15.82 7.05 -34.19
C GLU A 529 -16.71 8.21 -34.65
N LEU A 530 -17.21 9.01 -33.70
CA LEU A 530 -18.06 10.17 -34.02
C LEU A 530 -17.31 11.23 -34.82
N LEU A 531 -16.06 11.54 -34.44
CA LEU A 531 -15.22 12.49 -35.17
C LEU A 531 -14.85 11.99 -36.57
N LYS A 532 -14.67 10.67 -36.74
CA LYS A 532 -14.44 10.05 -38.05
C LYS A 532 -15.65 10.21 -38.97
N VAL A 533 -16.87 10.00 -38.45
CA VAL A 533 -18.12 10.23 -39.21
C VAL A 533 -18.29 11.69 -39.61
N MET A 534 -17.82 12.62 -38.76
CA MET A 534 -17.93 14.06 -38.99
C MET A 534 -16.76 14.66 -39.81
N ASP A 535 -15.77 13.86 -40.19
CA ASP A 535 -14.51 14.31 -40.80
C ASP A 535 -13.79 15.42 -39.99
N ARG A 536 -13.71 15.23 -38.66
CA ARG A 536 -13.13 16.19 -37.70
C ARG A 536 -12.08 15.58 -36.77
N LEU A 537 -11.31 14.61 -37.27
CA LEU A 537 -10.21 14.00 -36.51
C LEU A 537 -9.07 14.99 -36.17
N ASN A 538 -9.06 16.17 -36.80
CA ASN A 538 -8.16 17.29 -36.49
C ASN A 538 -8.51 18.04 -35.18
N SER A 539 -9.47 17.57 -34.39
CA SER A 539 -9.84 18.16 -33.10
C SER A 539 -8.68 18.12 -32.08
N TYR A 540 -8.09 19.28 -31.81
CA TYR A 540 -7.01 19.43 -30.83
C TYR A 540 -7.38 18.89 -29.44
N ALA A 541 -8.63 19.11 -29.00
CA ALA A 541 -9.07 18.67 -27.67
C ALA A 541 -9.10 17.14 -27.54
N PHE A 542 -9.57 16.45 -28.58
CA PHE A 542 -9.54 14.98 -28.63
C PHE A 542 -8.10 14.47 -28.67
N GLN A 543 -7.29 14.98 -29.61
CA GLN A 543 -5.90 14.58 -29.78
C GLN A 543 -5.08 14.77 -28.50
N PHE A 544 -5.19 15.93 -27.85
CA PHE A 544 -4.49 16.20 -26.60
C PHE A 544 -4.95 15.31 -25.45
N LEU A 545 -6.26 15.09 -25.29
CA LEU A 545 -6.78 14.25 -24.20
C LEU A 545 -6.47 12.76 -24.42
N LEU A 546 -6.45 12.29 -25.66
CA LEU A 546 -6.00 10.95 -26.01
C LEU A 546 -4.53 10.75 -25.63
N LEU A 547 -3.65 11.65 -26.05
CA LEU A 547 -2.23 11.58 -25.70
C LEU A 547 -1.99 11.76 -24.19
N LYS A 548 -2.73 12.65 -23.52
CA LYS A 548 -2.65 12.82 -22.06
C LYS A 548 -3.09 11.54 -21.33
N TYR A 549 -4.16 10.87 -21.79
CA TYR A 549 -4.59 9.58 -21.24
C TYR A 549 -3.47 8.53 -21.35
N ILE A 550 -2.87 8.38 -22.53
CA ILE A 550 -1.80 7.40 -22.75
C ILE A 550 -0.59 7.74 -21.86
N TYR A 551 -0.18 9.00 -21.83
CA TYR A 551 0.91 9.46 -20.95
C TYR A 551 0.62 9.20 -19.46
N GLN A 552 -0.61 9.46 -19.00
CA GLN A 552 -0.99 9.32 -17.59
C GLN A 552 -1.27 7.88 -17.15
N THR A 553 -1.58 6.97 -18.08
CA THR A 553 -1.96 5.59 -17.76
C THR A 553 -0.93 4.57 -18.21
N SER A 554 -0.04 4.93 -19.12
CA SER A 554 0.86 4.01 -19.84
C SER A 554 0.12 2.92 -20.63
N HIS A 555 -1.14 3.17 -21.03
CA HIS A 555 -1.96 2.25 -21.81
C HIS A 555 -2.17 2.80 -23.22
N LEU A 556 -1.52 2.18 -24.21
CA LEU A 556 -1.64 2.56 -25.61
C LEU A 556 -2.99 2.14 -26.18
N ILE A 557 -3.72 3.09 -26.78
CA ILE A 557 -5.02 2.86 -27.43
C ILE A 557 -5.06 3.60 -28.77
N LEU A 558 -5.87 3.11 -29.71
CA LEU A 558 -5.97 3.68 -31.06
C LEU A 558 -4.61 3.78 -31.77
N GLU A 559 -3.75 2.78 -31.59
CA GLU A 559 -2.39 2.77 -32.11
C GLU A 559 -2.32 2.97 -33.63
N GLU A 560 -3.18 2.30 -34.39
CA GLU A 560 -3.25 2.44 -35.85
C GLU A 560 -3.49 3.91 -36.27
N PHE A 561 -4.38 4.62 -35.57
CA PHE A 561 -4.61 6.04 -35.80
C PHE A 561 -3.37 6.86 -35.46
N LEU A 562 -2.76 6.62 -34.30
CA LEU A 562 -1.59 7.38 -33.85
C LEU A 562 -0.39 7.20 -34.79
N ARG A 563 -0.13 5.98 -35.27
CA ARG A 563 0.97 5.68 -36.19
C ARG A 563 0.80 6.36 -37.54
N ASN A 564 -0.43 6.45 -38.04
CA ASN A 564 -0.73 7.05 -39.35
C ASN A 564 -0.99 8.56 -39.29
N TRP A 565 -1.11 9.14 -38.09
CA TRP A 565 -1.40 10.55 -37.89
C TRP A 565 -0.12 11.36 -37.60
N GLU A 566 0.07 12.46 -38.33
CA GLU A 566 1.12 13.45 -38.04
C GLU A 566 0.52 14.78 -37.56
N PRO A 567 0.80 15.26 -36.33
CA PRO A 567 0.25 16.50 -35.80
C PRO A 567 0.99 17.74 -36.33
N GLU A 568 0.25 18.79 -36.68
CA GLU A 568 0.83 20.10 -37.02
C GLU A 568 1.32 20.86 -35.77
N ASP A 569 0.66 20.70 -34.62
CA ASP A 569 1.02 21.38 -33.38
C ASP A 569 2.30 20.76 -32.78
N PRO A 570 3.36 21.55 -32.52
CA PRO A 570 4.64 21.02 -32.04
C PRO A 570 4.55 20.24 -30.72
N LEU A 571 3.65 20.62 -29.82
CA LEU A 571 3.46 19.92 -28.55
C LEU A 571 2.78 18.57 -28.77
N LEU A 572 1.74 18.51 -29.61
CA LEU A 572 1.12 17.23 -29.96
C LEU A 572 2.10 16.30 -30.66
N LYS A 573 2.94 16.85 -31.54
CA LYS A 573 3.96 16.09 -32.27
C LYS A 573 4.98 15.44 -31.33
N ILE A 574 5.61 16.21 -30.45
CA ILE A 574 6.59 15.64 -29.50
C ILE A 574 5.91 14.70 -28.49
N LEU A 575 4.68 15.01 -28.04
CA LEU A 575 3.96 14.15 -27.10
C LEU A 575 3.52 12.83 -27.75
N ARG A 576 3.07 12.84 -29.01
CA ARG A 576 2.78 11.64 -29.81
C ARG A 576 4.01 10.75 -29.88
N ASN A 577 5.15 11.32 -30.31
CA ASN A 577 6.38 10.57 -30.45
C ASN A 577 6.85 10.01 -29.10
N PHE A 578 6.68 10.78 -28.01
CA PHE A 578 7.02 10.32 -26.68
C PHE A 578 6.18 9.12 -26.23
N VAL A 579 4.84 9.16 -26.42
CA VAL A 579 3.96 8.04 -26.01
C VAL A 579 4.05 6.82 -26.93
N LEU A 580 4.54 6.99 -28.16
CA LEU A 580 4.88 5.89 -29.09
C LEU A 580 6.31 5.37 -28.90
N GLU A 581 7.03 5.86 -27.89
CA GLU A 581 8.42 5.48 -27.59
C GLU A 581 9.41 5.83 -28.73
N GLU A 582 9.04 6.73 -29.63
CA GLU A 582 9.87 7.26 -30.73
C GLU A 582 10.81 8.37 -30.22
N TYR A 583 11.68 8.03 -29.25
CA TYR A 583 12.51 9.01 -28.54
C TYR A 583 13.49 9.75 -29.48
N ASP A 584 14.02 9.11 -30.52
CA ASP A 584 14.85 9.79 -31.53
C ASP A 584 14.09 10.90 -32.27
N ALA A 585 12.83 10.62 -32.62
CA ALA A 585 11.98 11.61 -33.23
C ALA A 585 11.67 12.76 -32.26
N CYS A 586 11.63 12.51 -30.95
CA CYS A 586 11.52 13.57 -29.94
C CYS A 586 12.79 14.44 -29.90
N LEU A 587 13.98 13.83 -29.93
CA LEU A 587 15.27 14.53 -29.87
C LEU A 587 15.58 15.35 -31.13
N GLY A 588 14.99 14.99 -32.27
CA GLY A 588 15.04 15.80 -33.49
C GLY A 588 14.18 17.07 -33.44
N LEU A 589 13.24 17.17 -32.49
CA LEU A 589 12.28 18.29 -32.38
C LEU A 589 12.78 19.32 -31.37
N ARG A 590 13.39 20.41 -31.84
CA ARG A 590 13.69 21.60 -31.02
C ARG A 590 12.68 22.71 -31.24
N CYS A 591 12.10 23.25 -30.17
CA CYS A 591 11.18 24.38 -30.25
C CYS A 591 11.94 25.70 -30.40
N THR A 592 12.19 26.13 -31.64
CA THR A 592 12.86 27.40 -31.96
C THR A 592 11.90 28.54 -32.30
N SER A 593 10.59 28.30 -32.30
CA SER A 593 9.58 29.28 -32.73
C SER A 593 9.11 30.19 -31.59
N ASP A 594 9.24 31.50 -31.77
CA ASP A 594 8.71 32.52 -30.86
C ASP A 594 7.18 32.59 -30.84
N LYS A 595 6.50 31.91 -31.76
CA LYS A 595 5.03 31.88 -31.84
C LYS A 595 4.37 30.90 -30.85
N VAL A 596 5.17 30.12 -30.10
CA VAL A 596 4.67 29.12 -29.14
C VAL A 596 4.54 29.73 -27.75
N SER A 597 3.38 29.54 -27.10
CA SER A 597 3.16 30.08 -25.75
C SER A 597 4.21 29.55 -24.75
N PRO A 598 4.59 30.33 -23.71
CA PRO A 598 5.57 29.88 -22.71
C PRO A 598 5.23 28.54 -22.04
N PHE A 599 3.95 28.27 -21.80
CA PHE A 599 3.49 27.01 -21.22
C PHE A 599 3.73 25.81 -22.15
N LYS A 600 3.41 25.95 -23.45
CA LYS A 600 3.68 24.91 -24.45
C LYS A 600 5.18 24.70 -24.62
N LYS A 601 5.98 25.77 -24.63
CA LYS A 601 7.44 25.69 -24.72
C LYS A 601 8.03 24.89 -23.54
N ALA A 602 7.58 25.18 -22.32
CA ALA A 602 8.00 24.44 -21.12
C ALA A 602 7.64 22.93 -21.18
N TRP A 603 6.47 22.58 -21.73
CA TRP A 603 6.11 21.18 -21.97
C TRP A 603 7.01 20.50 -23.01
N ILE A 604 7.36 21.20 -24.10
CA ILE A 604 8.26 20.66 -25.13
C ILE A 604 9.66 20.46 -24.57
N ASP A 605 10.18 21.44 -23.82
CA ASP A 605 11.49 21.35 -23.16
C ASP A 605 11.53 20.20 -22.14
N PHE A 606 10.44 20.01 -21.38
CA PHE A 606 10.28 18.87 -20.48
C PHE A 606 10.28 17.53 -21.23
N LEU A 607 9.45 17.35 -22.26
CA LEU A 607 9.35 16.09 -23.00
C LEU A 607 10.64 15.76 -23.76
N TYR A 608 11.34 16.77 -24.28
CA TYR A 608 12.65 16.60 -24.89
C TYR A 608 13.67 16.06 -23.88
N ASN A 609 13.78 16.70 -22.70
CA ASN A 609 14.70 16.24 -21.66
C ASN A 609 14.27 14.89 -21.08
N TYR A 610 12.97 14.61 -21.02
CA TYR A 610 12.48 13.33 -20.55
C TYR A 610 12.76 12.21 -21.56
N ALA A 611 12.62 12.46 -22.86
CA ALA A 611 13.04 11.53 -23.92
C ALA A 611 14.55 11.28 -23.87
N HIS A 612 15.35 12.33 -23.66
CA HIS A 612 16.79 12.20 -23.47
C HIS A 612 17.12 11.34 -22.23
N PHE A 613 16.41 11.55 -21.12
CA PHE A 613 16.55 10.73 -19.92
C PHE A 613 16.16 9.27 -20.17
N LYS A 614 15.03 9.00 -20.85
CA LYS A 614 14.62 7.64 -21.22
C LYS A 614 15.64 6.92 -22.11
N LYS A 615 16.33 7.67 -22.99
CA LYS A 615 17.31 7.11 -23.93
C LYS A 615 18.72 6.96 -23.35
N TYR A 616 19.16 7.89 -22.50
CA TYR A 616 20.55 8.00 -22.07
C TYR A 616 20.75 7.98 -20.54
N ASP A 617 19.67 7.79 -19.77
CA ASP A 617 19.66 7.79 -18.29
C ASP A 617 20.21 9.09 -17.67
N ARG A 618 20.13 10.18 -18.42
CA ARG A 618 20.53 11.53 -18.00
C ARG A 618 19.70 12.57 -18.73
N VAL A 619 19.42 13.70 -18.09
CA VAL A 619 18.81 14.84 -18.79
C VAL A 619 19.84 15.53 -19.68
N HIS A 620 19.38 16.23 -20.72
CA HIS A 620 20.26 16.93 -21.66
C HIS A 620 20.83 18.21 -21.04
N ASP A 621 19.96 19.00 -20.39
CA ASP A 621 20.32 20.29 -19.79
C ASP A 621 19.54 20.51 -18.49
N GLU A 622 20.19 20.22 -17.36
CA GLU A 622 19.62 20.43 -16.02
C GLU A 622 19.33 21.91 -15.73
N ARG A 623 20.16 22.82 -16.25
CA ARG A 623 20.05 24.26 -16.01
C ARG A 623 18.85 24.83 -16.76
N GLN A 624 18.63 24.39 -18.00
CA GLN A 624 17.43 24.75 -18.77
C GLN A 624 16.14 24.35 -18.03
N LEU A 625 16.09 23.15 -17.47
CA LEU A 625 14.92 22.69 -16.70
C LEU A 625 14.72 23.52 -15.42
N GLN A 626 15.79 23.86 -14.69
CA GLN A 626 15.72 24.73 -13.51
C GLN A 626 15.21 26.13 -13.85
N ASP A 627 15.74 26.72 -14.93
CA ASP A 627 15.26 28.00 -15.44
C ASP A 627 13.78 27.95 -15.85
N THR A 628 13.36 26.83 -16.44
CA THR A 628 11.96 26.60 -16.82
C THR A 628 11.06 26.56 -15.58
N VAL A 629 11.45 25.83 -14.53
CA VAL A 629 10.75 25.77 -13.24
C VAL A 629 10.63 27.15 -12.60
N ALA A 630 11.70 27.97 -12.66
CA ALA A 630 11.72 29.31 -12.10
C ALA A 630 10.79 30.28 -12.86
N ARG A 631 10.71 30.15 -14.20
CA ARG A 631 9.89 31.03 -15.06
C ARG A 631 8.41 30.62 -15.12
N LEU A 632 8.07 29.37 -14.80
CA LEU A 632 6.70 28.85 -14.90
C LEU A 632 5.79 29.46 -13.81
N LYS A 633 4.88 30.34 -14.23
CA LYS A 633 3.91 31.00 -13.34
C LYS A 633 2.82 30.02 -12.91
N LEU A 634 2.63 29.86 -11.60
CA LEU A 634 1.65 28.95 -10.99
C LEU A 634 0.23 29.54 -10.98
N LYS A 635 -0.45 29.54 -12.13
CA LYS A 635 -1.79 30.16 -12.27
C LYS A 635 -2.97 29.19 -12.19
N ASN A 636 -2.75 27.93 -12.52
CA ASN A 636 -3.80 26.92 -12.60
C ASN A 636 -3.20 25.53 -12.39
N ARG A 637 -4.05 24.53 -12.12
CA ARG A 637 -3.66 23.14 -11.88
C ARG A 637 -2.66 22.58 -12.90
N LYS A 638 -2.80 22.90 -14.19
CA LYS A 638 -1.90 22.42 -15.25
C LYS A 638 -0.48 22.96 -15.14
N SER A 639 -0.32 24.19 -14.64
CA SER A 639 1.00 24.77 -14.36
C SER A 639 1.67 24.12 -13.15
N TYR A 640 0.89 23.72 -12.14
CA TYR A 640 1.39 22.94 -11.00
C TYR A 640 1.81 21.52 -11.43
N GLU A 641 0.97 20.86 -12.22
CA GLU A 641 1.25 19.53 -12.81
C GLU A 641 2.58 19.52 -13.56
N LEU A 642 2.77 20.43 -14.52
CA LEU A 642 4.02 20.53 -15.28
C LEU A 642 5.23 20.86 -14.38
N LYS A 643 5.08 21.74 -13.39
CA LYS A 643 6.17 22.10 -12.49
C LYS A 643 6.63 20.89 -11.65
N ALA A 644 5.66 20.13 -11.14
CA ALA A 644 5.92 18.91 -10.37
C ALA A 644 6.57 17.83 -11.25
N GLU A 645 6.16 17.67 -12.52
CA GLU A 645 6.79 16.75 -13.47
C GLU A 645 8.26 17.11 -13.75
N ILE A 646 8.58 18.39 -13.96
CA ILE A 646 9.97 18.82 -14.20
C ILE A 646 10.83 18.60 -12.95
N LEU A 647 10.32 18.92 -11.76
CA LEU A 647 11.02 18.69 -10.50
C LEU A 647 11.23 17.20 -10.22
N HIS A 648 10.25 16.35 -10.54
CA HIS A 648 10.38 14.90 -10.45
C HIS A 648 11.49 14.37 -11.37
N LEU A 649 11.55 14.85 -12.61
CA LEU A 649 12.59 14.48 -13.57
C LEU A 649 13.98 14.89 -13.08
N LEU A 650 14.14 16.14 -12.61
CA LEU A 650 15.38 16.63 -12.02
C LEU A 650 15.79 15.82 -10.78
N GLY A 651 14.85 15.51 -9.89
CA GLY A 651 15.12 14.71 -8.70
C GLY A 651 15.60 13.29 -9.06
N THR A 652 14.97 12.69 -10.07
CA THR A 652 15.32 11.34 -10.54
C THR A 652 16.68 11.33 -11.24
N SER A 653 16.99 12.35 -12.05
CA SER A 653 18.25 12.40 -12.80
C SER A 653 19.48 12.57 -11.91
N VAL A 654 19.34 13.24 -10.76
CA VAL A 654 20.45 13.47 -9.81
C VAL A 654 20.52 12.44 -8.68
N ALA A 655 19.54 11.53 -8.59
CA ALA A 655 19.40 10.57 -7.49
C ALA A 655 20.67 9.72 -7.23
N TYR A 656 21.38 9.35 -8.29
CA TYR A 656 22.55 8.47 -8.20
C TYR A 656 23.84 9.14 -7.73
N TYR A 657 23.93 10.48 -7.80
CA TYR A 657 25.19 11.20 -7.49
C TYR A 657 25.03 12.37 -6.51
N ASP A 658 23.82 12.93 -6.34
CA ASP A 658 23.52 13.95 -5.34
C ASP A 658 22.15 13.68 -4.70
N ARG A 659 22.13 12.72 -3.76
CA ARG A 659 20.92 12.31 -3.04
C ARG A 659 20.28 13.46 -2.26
N ARG A 660 21.07 14.41 -1.74
CA ARG A 660 20.54 15.55 -0.97
C ARG A 660 19.74 16.47 -1.88
N ARG A 661 20.28 16.79 -3.06
CA ARG A 661 19.59 17.59 -4.06
C ARG A 661 18.40 16.85 -4.66
N ALA A 662 18.52 15.54 -4.86
CA ALA A 662 17.40 14.69 -5.28
C ALA A 662 16.21 14.77 -4.30
N LYS A 663 16.47 14.61 -2.99
CA LYS A 663 15.46 14.78 -1.93
C LYS A 663 14.83 16.18 -1.98
N GLY A 664 15.64 17.21 -2.19
CA GLY A 664 15.17 18.59 -2.36
C GLY A 664 14.17 18.72 -3.51
N TYR A 665 14.52 18.26 -4.71
CA TYR A 665 13.62 18.35 -5.88
C TYR A 665 12.35 17.50 -5.71
N LEU A 666 12.48 16.25 -5.23
CA LEU A 666 11.34 15.36 -5.02
C LEU A 666 10.40 15.87 -3.93
N GLY A 667 10.91 16.45 -2.85
CA GLY A 667 10.09 17.07 -1.79
C GLY A 667 9.24 18.23 -2.31
N HIS A 668 9.84 19.14 -3.09
CA HIS A 668 9.07 20.23 -3.73
C HIS A 668 8.06 19.70 -4.75
N ALA A 669 8.39 18.64 -5.49
CA ALA A 669 7.44 18.00 -6.40
C ALA A 669 6.23 17.41 -5.63
N GLU A 670 6.48 16.80 -4.47
CA GLU A 670 5.47 16.18 -3.62
C GLU A 670 4.53 17.22 -3.01
N GLU A 671 5.06 18.34 -2.51
CA GLU A 671 4.27 19.47 -2.00
C GLU A 671 3.30 19.99 -3.08
N LEU A 672 3.79 20.21 -4.30
CA LEU A 672 2.97 20.69 -5.42
C LEU A 672 1.92 19.66 -5.85
N ALA A 673 2.28 18.37 -5.87
CA ALA A 673 1.36 17.29 -6.21
C ALA A 673 0.24 17.15 -5.16
N ASN A 674 0.57 17.20 -3.87
CA ASN A 674 -0.38 17.05 -2.78
C ASN A 674 -1.32 18.26 -2.68
N ALA A 675 -0.83 19.48 -2.87
CA ALA A 675 -1.63 20.70 -2.84
C ALA A 675 -2.79 20.71 -3.86
N PHE A 676 -2.65 19.96 -4.97
CA PHE A 676 -3.64 19.90 -6.06
C PHE A 676 -4.15 18.48 -6.33
N ASN A 677 -3.94 17.55 -5.40
CA ASN A 677 -4.33 16.14 -5.52
C ASN A 677 -3.95 15.52 -6.88
N ILE A 678 -2.68 15.65 -7.27
CA ILE A 678 -2.14 15.17 -8.56
C ILE A 678 -1.54 13.77 -8.36
N THR A 679 -2.40 12.79 -8.12
CA THR A 679 -2.04 11.44 -7.66
C THR A 679 -1.05 10.72 -8.57
N HIS A 680 -1.15 10.87 -9.90
CA HIS A 680 -0.26 10.20 -10.85
C HIS A 680 1.21 10.65 -10.73
N ILE A 681 1.47 11.87 -10.23
CA ILE A 681 2.83 12.37 -9.95
C ILE A 681 3.29 11.86 -8.60
N THR A 682 2.42 11.80 -7.59
CA THR A 682 2.73 11.21 -6.28
C THR A 682 3.21 9.76 -6.42
N VAL A 683 2.63 8.98 -7.35
CA VAL A 683 3.12 7.64 -7.71
C VAL A 683 4.56 7.68 -8.21
N LYS A 684 4.86 8.58 -9.17
CA LYS A 684 6.22 8.73 -9.74
C LYS A 684 7.23 9.14 -8.66
N ILE A 685 6.86 10.05 -7.77
CA ILE A 685 7.69 10.52 -6.67
C ILE A 685 7.96 9.38 -5.68
N ALA A 686 6.93 8.65 -5.25
CA ALA A 686 7.09 7.50 -4.37
C ALA A 686 8.02 6.45 -5.00
N ASN A 687 7.86 6.18 -6.30
CA ASN A 687 8.76 5.28 -7.01
C ASN A 687 10.21 5.80 -7.01
N SER A 688 10.45 7.10 -7.26
CA SER A 688 11.80 7.69 -7.22
C SER A 688 12.39 7.79 -5.81
N TYR A 689 11.59 7.92 -4.75
CA TYR A 689 12.12 7.90 -3.39
C TYR A 689 12.79 6.56 -3.06
N SER A 690 12.34 5.45 -3.66
CA SER A 690 12.96 4.14 -3.47
C SER A 690 14.43 4.08 -3.90
N THR A 691 14.85 4.95 -4.82
CA THR A 691 16.24 5.03 -5.28
C THR A 691 17.06 6.09 -4.54
N VAL A 692 16.41 6.94 -3.76
CA VAL A 692 17.04 8.09 -3.06
C VAL A 692 17.29 7.78 -1.57
N TYR A 693 16.55 6.82 -1.00
CA TYR A 693 16.77 6.33 0.36
C TYR A 693 17.53 5.01 0.36
N ASP A 694 18.49 4.89 1.28
CA ASP A 694 19.43 3.76 1.35
C ASP A 694 18.95 2.63 2.28
N SER A 695 17.81 2.83 2.95
CA SER A 695 17.26 1.85 3.89
C SER A 695 16.30 0.91 3.19
N GLU A 696 16.53 -0.39 3.34
CA GLU A 696 15.62 -1.47 2.91
C GLU A 696 14.15 -1.17 3.27
N LEU A 697 13.89 -0.86 4.53
CA LEU A 697 12.53 -0.61 5.01
C LEU A 697 11.90 0.60 4.32
N VAL A 698 12.66 1.70 4.20
CA VAL A 698 12.16 2.94 3.61
C VAL A 698 11.87 2.76 2.13
N SER A 699 12.76 2.12 1.38
CA SER A 699 12.59 1.89 -0.06
C SER A 699 11.40 0.97 -0.34
N LEU A 700 11.22 -0.10 0.45
CA LEU A 700 10.06 -0.98 0.33
C LEU A 700 8.74 -0.27 0.67
N VAL A 701 8.72 0.59 1.70
CA VAL A 701 7.53 1.38 2.05
C VAL A 701 7.12 2.29 0.90
N PHE A 702 8.05 2.99 0.28
CA PHE A 702 7.74 3.88 -0.84
C PHE A 702 7.29 3.13 -2.11
N LEU A 703 7.89 1.97 -2.41
CA LEU A 703 7.45 1.14 -3.53
C LEU A 703 6.04 0.58 -3.29
N ARG A 704 5.74 0.11 -2.07
CA ARG A 704 4.39 -0.34 -1.70
C ARG A 704 3.38 0.80 -1.75
N LYS A 705 3.75 2.01 -1.29
CA LYS A 705 2.91 3.21 -1.42
C LYS A 705 2.62 3.53 -2.89
N ALA A 706 3.60 3.42 -3.79
CA ALA A 706 3.38 3.63 -5.22
C ALA A 706 2.40 2.59 -5.81
N ILE A 707 2.50 1.33 -5.40
CA ILE A 707 1.59 0.25 -5.81
C ILE A 707 0.18 0.48 -5.26
N GLU A 708 0.05 0.87 -4.00
CA GLU A 708 -1.24 1.17 -3.37
C GLU A 708 -1.95 2.34 -4.07
N LEU A 709 -1.23 3.44 -4.30
CA LEU A 709 -1.76 4.62 -4.99
C LEU A 709 -2.21 4.29 -6.42
N THR A 710 -1.44 3.49 -7.15
CA THR A 710 -1.82 3.07 -8.51
C THR A 710 -3.03 2.15 -8.54
N ASN A 711 -3.15 1.23 -7.57
CA ASN A 711 -4.34 0.39 -7.40
C ASN A 711 -5.58 1.23 -7.08
N ARG A 712 -5.47 2.22 -6.17
CA ARG A 712 -6.56 3.16 -5.85
C ARG A 712 -7.02 3.98 -7.06
N MET A 713 -6.10 4.33 -7.97
CA MET A 713 -6.42 5.03 -9.22
C MET A 713 -7.00 4.10 -10.30
N GLY A 714 -6.85 2.78 -10.16
CA GLY A 714 -7.20 1.79 -11.18
C GLY A 714 -6.25 1.76 -12.39
N TYR A 715 -5.12 2.49 -12.36
CA TYR A 715 -4.17 2.58 -13.48
C TYR A 715 -3.20 1.40 -13.49
N TYR A 716 -3.72 0.26 -13.94
CA TYR A 716 -3.02 -1.03 -13.94
C TYR A 716 -1.61 -0.98 -14.54
N TYR A 717 -1.43 -0.43 -15.74
CA TYR A 717 -0.12 -0.41 -16.42
C TYR A 717 0.92 0.42 -15.67
N ARG A 718 0.50 1.46 -14.92
CA ARG A 718 1.43 2.24 -14.07
C ARG A 718 1.93 1.48 -12.85
N THR A 719 1.26 0.42 -12.44
CA THR A 719 1.74 -0.42 -11.32
C THR A 719 3.04 -1.15 -11.71
N PHE A 720 3.30 -1.40 -13.00
CA PHE A 720 4.44 -2.20 -13.47
C PHE A 720 5.78 -1.56 -13.15
N ASP A 721 5.92 -0.24 -13.34
CA ASP A 721 7.17 0.46 -13.03
C ASP A 721 7.56 0.27 -11.55
N ALA A 722 6.60 0.44 -10.64
CA ALA A 722 6.81 0.27 -9.21
C ALA A 722 7.05 -1.20 -8.82
N ARG A 723 6.33 -2.14 -9.44
CA ARG A 723 6.49 -3.58 -9.17
C ARG A 723 7.81 -4.14 -9.70
N ILE A 724 8.29 -3.68 -10.85
CA ILE A 724 9.59 -4.07 -11.40
C ILE A 724 10.72 -3.46 -10.55
N ASN A 725 10.58 -2.20 -10.11
CA ASN A 725 11.52 -1.62 -9.15
C ASN A 725 11.50 -2.35 -7.79
N LEU A 726 10.34 -2.86 -7.37
CA LEU A 726 10.23 -3.76 -6.22
C LEU A 726 10.97 -5.08 -6.45
N LEU A 727 10.86 -5.70 -7.63
CA LEU A 727 11.68 -6.88 -7.95
C LEU A 727 13.18 -6.59 -7.82
N ARG A 728 13.65 -5.46 -8.38
CA ARG A 728 15.05 -5.06 -8.22
C ARG A 728 15.43 -4.93 -6.75
N ALA A 729 14.62 -4.25 -5.94
CA ALA A 729 14.89 -4.04 -4.53
C ALA A 729 14.91 -5.38 -3.76
N LEU A 730 13.92 -6.25 -3.97
CA LEU A 730 13.84 -7.57 -3.34
C LEU A 730 15.04 -8.46 -3.69
N LEU A 731 15.55 -8.36 -4.91
CA LEU A 731 16.76 -9.07 -5.34
C LEU A 731 17.98 -8.66 -4.49
N TYR A 732 18.30 -7.36 -4.45
CA TYR A 732 19.47 -6.85 -3.73
C TYR A 732 19.38 -7.03 -2.20
N PHE A 733 18.17 -6.90 -1.63
CA PHE A 733 17.93 -7.18 -0.20
C PHE A 733 17.92 -8.68 0.14
N GLY A 734 18.05 -9.57 -0.86
CA GLY A 734 18.07 -11.02 -0.67
C GLY A 734 16.73 -11.59 -0.18
N ARG A 735 15.60 -10.96 -0.53
CA ARG A 735 14.24 -11.43 -0.23
C ARG A 735 13.69 -12.26 -1.39
N LEU A 736 14.37 -13.36 -1.73
CA LEU A 736 14.12 -14.06 -2.99
C LEU A 736 12.76 -14.79 -3.04
N LYS A 737 12.23 -15.26 -1.91
CA LYS A 737 10.85 -15.80 -1.88
C LYS A 737 9.79 -14.79 -2.31
N GLU A 738 9.93 -13.54 -1.88
CA GLU A 738 9.04 -12.45 -2.30
C GLU A 738 9.30 -12.03 -3.73
N PHE A 739 10.58 -12.00 -4.13
CA PHE A 739 10.95 -11.80 -5.52
C PHE A 739 10.25 -12.81 -6.41
N GLU A 740 10.33 -14.11 -6.12
CA GLU A 740 9.73 -15.18 -6.93
C GLU A 740 8.21 -15.06 -7.02
N ARG A 741 7.55 -14.68 -5.92
CA ARG A 741 6.10 -14.49 -5.89
C ARG A 741 5.67 -13.33 -6.79
N GLU A 742 6.31 -12.17 -6.65
CA GLU A 742 6.03 -11.01 -7.49
C GLU A 742 6.45 -11.25 -8.94
N PHE A 743 7.55 -11.97 -9.17
CA PHE A 743 8.05 -12.30 -10.50
C PHE A 743 7.06 -13.19 -11.25
N ARG A 744 6.55 -14.27 -10.61
CA ARG A 744 5.51 -15.14 -11.18
C ARG A 744 4.26 -14.35 -11.57
N ARG A 745 3.80 -13.47 -10.67
CA ARG A 745 2.63 -12.61 -10.91
C ARG A 745 2.80 -11.70 -12.13
N LEU A 746 3.99 -11.12 -12.31
CA LEU A 746 4.25 -10.22 -13.43
C LEU A 746 4.55 -10.95 -14.73
N LYS A 747 5.17 -12.13 -14.66
CA LYS A 747 5.65 -12.88 -15.82
C LYS A 747 4.52 -13.16 -16.82
N GLU A 748 3.41 -13.70 -16.33
CA GLU A 748 2.26 -14.04 -17.19
C GLU A 748 1.81 -12.83 -18.00
N VAL A 749 1.65 -11.69 -17.34
CA VAL A 749 1.19 -10.45 -17.98
C VAL A 749 2.20 -9.90 -18.98
N VAL A 750 3.49 -9.92 -18.63
CA VAL A 750 4.58 -9.48 -19.52
C VAL A 750 4.65 -10.35 -20.79
N GLU A 751 4.31 -11.63 -20.67
CA GLU A 751 4.33 -12.58 -21.79
C GLU A 751 3.08 -12.50 -22.69
N THR A 752 1.91 -12.18 -22.13
CA THR A 752 0.64 -12.21 -22.87
C THR A 752 0.13 -10.85 -23.34
N ASP A 753 0.51 -9.75 -22.70
CA ASP A 753 -0.04 -8.43 -22.99
C ASP A 753 0.82 -7.60 -23.94
N ASP A 754 0.38 -7.48 -25.20
CA ASP A 754 1.06 -6.71 -26.24
C ASP A 754 1.00 -5.18 -26.02
N THR A 755 0.07 -4.68 -25.20
CA THR A 755 -0.10 -3.23 -24.94
C THR A 755 0.83 -2.66 -23.88
N LEU A 756 1.56 -3.53 -23.17
CA LEU A 756 2.55 -3.12 -22.17
C LEU A 756 3.81 -2.55 -22.85
N ASP A 757 4.29 -1.41 -22.34
CA ASP A 757 5.47 -0.66 -22.81
C ASP A 757 6.69 -1.58 -23.02
N SER A 758 7.36 -1.43 -24.17
CA SER A 758 8.49 -2.29 -24.55
C SER A 758 9.66 -2.12 -23.58
N SER A 759 9.84 -0.92 -23.02
CA SER A 759 10.90 -0.61 -22.05
C SER A 759 10.67 -1.34 -20.72
N VAL A 760 9.42 -1.47 -20.31
CA VAL A 760 8.99 -2.22 -19.10
C VAL A 760 9.23 -3.71 -19.30
N LYS A 761 8.85 -4.26 -20.46
CA LYS A 761 9.10 -5.68 -20.81
C LYS A 761 10.59 -6.00 -20.83
N ALA A 762 11.40 -5.16 -21.50
CA ALA A 762 12.86 -5.33 -21.51
C ALA A 762 13.42 -5.28 -20.09
N TYR A 763 13.03 -4.29 -19.28
CA TYR A 763 13.55 -4.17 -17.93
C TYR A 763 13.19 -5.37 -17.03
N PHE A 764 11.98 -5.91 -17.14
CA PHE A 764 11.56 -7.13 -16.45
C PHE A 764 12.49 -8.32 -16.76
N TRP A 765 12.73 -8.60 -18.05
CA TRP A 765 13.63 -9.69 -18.46
C TRP A 765 15.08 -9.44 -18.05
N ARG A 766 15.53 -8.19 -18.03
CA ARG A 766 16.86 -7.83 -17.53
C ARG A 766 17.01 -8.11 -16.04
N ILE A 767 16.00 -7.84 -15.22
CA ILE A 767 16.02 -8.20 -13.78
C ILE A 767 16.03 -9.71 -13.59
N ALA A 768 15.26 -10.46 -14.39
CA ALA A 768 15.32 -11.93 -14.41
C ALA A 768 16.74 -12.43 -14.74
N GLY A 769 17.38 -11.79 -15.72
CA GLY A 769 18.77 -12.02 -16.09
C GLY A 769 19.72 -11.78 -14.92
N PHE A 770 19.57 -10.68 -14.18
CA PHE A 770 20.41 -10.39 -13.02
C PHE A 770 20.29 -11.46 -11.93
N LEU A 771 19.09 -11.95 -11.63
CA LEU A 771 18.91 -13.07 -10.70
C LEU A 771 19.72 -14.29 -11.17
N GLY A 772 19.60 -14.68 -12.44
CA GLY A 772 20.35 -15.80 -12.99
C GLY A 772 21.86 -15.57 -12.94
N THR A 773 22.34 -14.35 -13.22
CA THR A 773 23.75 -13.97 -13.10
C THR A 773 24.26 -14.16 -11.66
N TYR A 774 23.53 -13.68 -10.65
CA TYR A 774 23.91 -13.83 -9.23
C TYR A 774 23.70 -15.24 -8.67
N LEU A 775 23.03 -16.14 -9.40
CA LEU A 775 22.93 -17.56 -9.06
C LEU A 775 23.86 -18.43 -9.91
N LEU A 776 24.65 -17.81 -10.80
CA LEU A 776 25.51 -18.46 -11.78
C LEU A 776 24.73 -19.45 -12.69
N ASP A 777 23.44 -19.21 -12.92
CA ASP A 777 22.62 -19.91 -13.91
C ASP A 777 22.85 -19.30 -15.30
N TYR A 778 23.92 -19.75 -15.96
CA TYR A 778 24.36 -19.20 -17.23
C TYR A 778 23.29 -19.29 -18.33
N GLU A 779 22.67 -20.47 -18.52
CA GLU A 779 21.70 -20.68 -19.59
C GLU A 779 20.39 -19.93 -19.35
N GLY A 780 19.90 -19.89 -18.11
CA GLY A 780 18.70 -19.14 -17.75
C GLY A 780 18.90 -17.63 -17.88
N ALA A 781 20.02 -17.11 -17.36
CA ALA A 781 20.35 -15.69 -17.44
C ALA A 781 20.53 -15.22 -18.89
N LYS A 782 21.28 -15.98 -19.69
CA LYS A 782 21.54 -15.66 -21.10
C LYS A 782 20.24 -15.53 -21.90
N LYS A 783 19.33 -16.50 -21.78
CA LYS A 783 18.01 -16.45 -22.43
C LYS A 783 17.21 -15.21 -22.06
N CYS A 784 17.25 -14.81 -20.78
CA CYS A 784 16.55 -13.61 -20.31
C CYS A 784 17.16 -12.34 -20.91
N TYR A 785 18.49 -12.21 -20.93
CA TYR A 785 19.13 -11.05 -21.55
C TYR A 785 18.95 -11.00 -23.06
N GLU A 786 19.01 -12.12 -23.78
CA GLU A 786 18.77 -12.18 -25.22
C GLU A 786 17.33 -11.76 -25.56
N ARG A 787 16.35 -12.22 -24.76
CA ARG A 787 14.95 -11.80 -24.90
C ARG A 787 14.80 -10.29 -24.67
N SER A 788 15.42 -9.77 -23.62
CA SER A 788 15.44 -8.33 -23.33
C SER A 788 16.11 -7.52 -24.45
N LEU A 789 17.27 -7.97 -24.94
CA LEU A 789 18.03 -7.33 -26.01
C LEU A 789 17.25 -7.30 -27.33
N SER A 790 16.53 -8.37 -27.66
CA SER A 790 15.65 -8.41 -28.83
C SER A 790 14.51 -7.39 -28.76
N ILE A 791 13.97 -7.14 -27.56
CA ILE A 791 12.96 -6.09 -27.34
C ILE A 791 13.61 -4.71 -27.50
N GLU A 792 14.77 -4.48 -26.86
CA GLU A 792 15.52 -3.22 -26.95
C GLU A 792 15.88 -2.87 -28.41
N GLN A 793 16.33 -3.85 -29.19
CA GLN A 793 16.67 -3.68 -30.61
C GLN A 793 15.45 -3.32 -31.47
N ARG A 794 14.34 -4.04 -31.32
CA ARG A 794 13.11 -3.77 -32.09
C ARG A 794 12.52 -2.39 -31.76
N ALA A 795 12.63 -1.95 -30.52
CA ALA A 795 12.11 -0.66 -30.06
C ALA A 795 13.11 0.51 -30.24
N GLY A 796 14.35 0.25 -30.67
CA GLY A 796 15.37 1.29 -30.86
C GLY A 796 15.90 1.88 -29.54
N PHE A 797 15.83 1.14 -28.43
CA PHE A 797 16.36 1.57 -27.14
C PHE A 797 17.88 1.40 -27.08
N GLN A 798 18.50 2.03 -26.07
CA GLN A 798 19.86 1.69 -25.70
C GLN A 798 19.91 0.20 -25.33
N ARG A 799 20.88 -0.53 -25.88
CA ARG A 799 21.08 -1.97 -25.69
C ARG A 799 21.61 -2.29 -24.28
N ALA A 800 20.93 -1.81 -23.24
CA ALA A 800 21.34 -1.92 -21.86
C ALA A 800 21.47 -3.38 -21.39
N SER A 801 20.79 -4.32 -22.03
CA SER A 801 20.91 -5.76 -21.76
C SER A 801 22.25 -6.36 -22.22
N LEU A 802 22.96 -5.68 -23.12
CA LEU A 802 24.33 -6.04 -23.49
C LEU A 802 25.28 -5.95 -22.29
N ARG A 803 25.07 -4.98 -21.39
CA ARG A 803 25.82 -4.89 -20.12
C ARG A 803 25.59 -6.11 -19.23
N GLY A 804 24.35 -6.59 -19.19
CA GLY A 804 23.97 -7.80 -18.46
C GLY A 804 24.63 -9.06 -19.03
N LEU A 805 24.70 -9.19 -20.37
CA LEU A 805 25.43 -10.27 -21.03
C LEU A 805 26.93 -10.23 -20.70
N VAL A 806 27.57 -9.06 -20.83
CA VAL A 806 28.99 -8.91 -20.48
C VAL A 806 29.22 -9.26 -19.01
N LEU A 807 28.36 -8.79 -18.10
CA LEU A 807 28.45 -9.11 -16.68
C LEU A 807 28.29 -10.62 -16.42
N LEU A 808 27.35 -11.28 -17.11
CA LEU A 808 27.15 -12.72 -17.02
C LEU A 808 28.40 -13.49 -17.44
N GLU A 809 29.00 -13.15 -18.58
CA GLU A 809 30.24 -13.79 -19.04
C GLU A 809 31.37 -13.61 -18.01
N VAL A 810 31.54 -12.40 -17.47
CA VAL A 810 32.56 -12.10 -16.44
C VAL A 810 32.33 -12.88 -15.15
N MET A 811 31.09 -12.92 -14.64
CA MET A 811 30.79 -13.62 -13.38
C MET A 811 30.86 -15.14 -13.50
N CYS A 812 30.60 -15.70 -14.69
CA CYS A 812 30.78 -17.11 -14.98
C CYS A 812 32.21 -17.48 -15.41
N GLY A 813 33.18 -16.54 -15.34
CA GLY A 813 34.59 -16.79 -15.65
C GLY A 813 34.93 -16.90 -17.14
N LYS A 814 34.03 -16.49 -18.04
CA LYS A 814 34.17 -16.55 -19.50
C LYS A 814 34.74 -15.23 -20.06
N PHE A 815 35.92 -14.84 -19.58
CA PHE A 815 36.53 -13.55 -19.91
C PHE A 815 36.78 -13.33 -21.41
N ASP A 816 37.13 -14.37 -22.17
CA ASP A 816 37.34 -14.26 -23.62
C ASP A 816 36.05 -13.91 -24.37
N GLU A 817 34.92 -14.46 -23.95
CA GLU A 817 33.62 -14.15 -24.53
C GLU A 817 33.18 -12.73 -24.13
N ALA A 818 33.42 -12.34 -22.88
CA ALA A 818 33.19 -10.96 -22.43
C ALA A 818 34.02 -9.96 -23.27
N LYS A 819 35.31 -10.24 -23.51
CA LYS A 819 36.20 -9.42 -24.35
C LYS A 819 35.68 -9.36 -25.79
N ARG A 820 35.23 -10.49 -26.36
CA ARG A 820 34.62 -10.54 -27.70
C ARG A 820 33.37 -9.66 -27.79
N LEU A 821 32.41 -9.83 -26.88
CA LEU A 821 31.17 -9.06 -26.84
C LEU A 821 31.42 -7.55 -26.74
N ILE A 822 32.38 -7.14 -25.90
CA ILE A 822 32.79 -5.75 -25.76
C ILE A 822 33.40 -5.22 -27.08
N MET A 823 34.29 -5.99 -27.70
CA MET A 823 34.98 -5.59 -28.93
C MET A 823 34.03 -5.48 -30.12
N GLU A 824 33.13 -6.45 -30.31
CA GLU A 824 32.13 -6.45 -31.38
C GLU A 824 31.13 -5.31 -31.26
N ASN A 825 30.88 -4.82 -30.04
CA ASN A 825 29.92 -3.77 -29.75
C ASN A 825 30.57 -2.48 -29.23
N ARG A 826 31.86 -2.25 -29.50
CA ARG A 826 32.65 -1.15 -28.91
C ARG A 826 32.05 0.24 -29.17
N GLU A 827 31.36 0.41 -30.29
CA GLU A 827 30.70 1.67 -30.63
C GLU A 827 29.32 1.85 -30.00
N ASP A 828 28.78 0.82 -29.34
CA ASP A 828 27.46 0.91 -28.71
C ASP A 828 27.49 1.83 -27.48
N PRO A 829 26.58 2.81 -27.40
CA PRO A 829 26.48 3.70 -26.23
C PRO A 829 26.25 2.98 -24.91
N ALA A 830 25.66 1.77 -24.90
CA ALA A 830 25.42 0.98 -23.68
C ALA A 830 26.72 0.68 -22.94
N LEU A 831 27.79 0.35 -23.65
CA LEU A 831 29.09 0.03 -23.07
C LEU A 831 29.88 1.27 -22.63
N LYS A 832 29.54 2.44 -23.18
CA LYS A 832 30.14 3.74 -22.84
C LYS A 832 29.40 4.44 -21.68
N THR A 833 28.51 3.75 -20.98
CA THR A 833 27.78 4.32 -19.85
C THR A 833 28.72 4.50 -18.66
N ARG A 834 28.61 5.64 -17.98
CA ARG A 834 29.34 5.94 -16.73
C ARG A 834 29.19 4.76 -15.76
N ALA A 835 30.28 4.40 -15.09
CA ALA A 835 30.42 3.18 -14.26
C ALA A 835 30.73 1.86 -15.00
N PHE A 836 30.01 1.55 -16.08
CA PHE A 836 30.25 0.30 -16.83
C PHE A 836 31.57 0.32 -17.61
N GLU A 837 32.04 1.53 -17.95
CA GLU A 837 33.34 1.76 -18.57
C GLU A 837 34.51 1.21 -17.75
N TYR A 838 34.43 1.22 -16.41
CA TYR A 838 35.49 0.69 -15.55
C TYR A 838 35.60 -0.82 -15.66
N LEU A 839 34.46 -1.53 -15.62
CA LEU A 839 34.43 -2.98 -15.84
C LEU A 839 34.99 -3.31 -17.23
N THR A 840 34.63 -2.51 -18.25
CA THR A 840 35.14 -2.68 -19.61
C THR A 840 36.66 -2.52 -19.67
N GLN A 841 37.22 -1.51 -19.01
CA GLN A 841 38.68 -1.30 -18.93
C GLN A 841 39.39 -2.47 -18.22
N LEU A 842 38.81 -3.00 -17.13
CA LEU A 842 39.36 -4.13 -16.40
C LEU A 842 39.37 -5.42 -17.24
N VAL A 843 38.28 -5.69 -17.96
CA VAL A 843 38.16 -6.86 -18.85
C VAL A 843 39.11 -6.76 -20.05
N LEU A 844 39.29 -5.56 -20.61
CA LEU A 844 40.13 -5.34 -21.79
C LEU A 844 41.63 -5.24 -21.49
N ALA A 845 42.04 -5.05 -20.24
CA ALA A 845 43.44 -4.85 -19.86
C ALA A 845 44.34 -6.02 -20.29
N GLU A 846 45.34 -5.74 -21.12
CA GLU A 846 46.24 -6.76 -21.69
C GLU A 846 47.49 -6.97 -20.83
N SER A 847 47.80 -6.00 -19.95
CA SER A 847 48.90 -6.06 -18.99
C SER A 847 48.42 -5.79 -17.56
N ASP A 848 49.21 -6.23 -16.58
CA ASP A 848 48.93 -5.97 -15.17
C ASP A 848 49.03 -4.47 -14.81
N ASP A 849 49.89 -3.72 -15.50
CA ASP A 849 49.99 -2.26 -15.36
C ASP A 849 48.72 -1.55 -15.84
N GLU A 850 48.13 -1.99 -16.96
CA GLU A 850 46.85 -1.46 -17.45
C GLU A 850 45.71 -1.80 -16.49
N PHE A 851 45.68 -3.05 -16.01
CA PHE A 851 44.68 -3.52 -15.05
C PHE A 851 44.75 -2.71 -13.75
N LEU A 852 45.96 -2.54 -13.19
CA LEU A 852 46.19 -1.79 -11.95
C LEU A 852 45.81 -0.31 -12.09
N ARG A 853 46.07 0.32 -13.25
CA ARG A 853 45.61 1.69 -13.53
C ARG A 853 44.08 1.78 -13.55
N ALA A 854 43.41 0.87 -14.25
CA ALA A 854 41.95 0.83 -14.30
C ALA A 854 41.33 0.60 -12.91
N TRP A 855 41.90 -0.34 -12.13
CA TRP A 855 41.47 -0.61 -10.76
C TRP A 855 41.64 0.61 -9.84
N ARG A 856 42.79 1.27 -9.84
CA ARG A 856 43.02 2.47 -9.01
C ARG A 856 42.12 3.63 -9.41
N PHE A 857 41.89 3.81 -10.71
CA PHE A 857 40.96 4.82 -11.23
C PHE A 857 39.52 4.54 -10.78
N TYR A 858 39.11 3.27 -10.76
CA TYR A 858 37.83 2.86 -10.22
C TYR A 858 37.73 3.07 -8.69
N LYS A 859 38.76 2.68 -7.93
CA LYS A 859 38.81 2.84 -6.46
C LYS A 859 38.64 4.29 -6.00
N THR A 860 39.23 5.22 -6.74
CA THR A 860 39.20 6.67 -6.44
C THR A 860 37.98 7.39 -7.03
N SER A 861 37.16 6.71 -7.82
CA SER A 861 35.93 7.27 -8.39
C SER A 861 34.85 7.48 -7.34
N GLU A 862 34.08 8.55 -7.48
CA GLU A 862 32.83 8.79 -6.73
C GLU A 862 31.71 7.81 -7.13
N VAL A 863 31.94 6.97 -8.15
CA VAL A 863 30.97 6.02 -8.67
C VAL A 863 31.20 4.64 -8.06
N TYR A 864 30.17 4.09 -7.40
CA TYR A 864 30.25 2.83 -6.65
C TYR A 864 29.44 1.67 -7.26
N LEU A 865 29.08 1.73 -8.55
CA LEU A 865 28.36 0.63 -9.20
C LEU A 865 29.32 -0.52 -9.57
N LEU A 866 28.81 -1.75 -9.60
CA LEU A 866 29.51 -2.99 -9.96
C LEU A 866 30.62 -3.44 -8.98
N ARG A 867 30.57 -2.99 -7.71
CA ARG A 867 31.66 -3.22 -6.73
C ARG A 867 31.79 -4.69 -6.39
N GLU A 868 30.70 -5.31 -5.98
CA GLU A 868 30.67 -6.71 -5.56
C GLU A 868 31.04 -7.65 -6.71
N GLU A 869 30.63 -7.34 -7.94
CA GLU A 869 30.95 -8.15 -9.12
C GLU A 869 32.42 -8.01 -9.53
N ILE A 870 32.98 -6.79 -9.47
CA ILE A 870 34.41 -6.57 -9.74
C ILE A 870 35.26 -7.26 -8.68
N LEU A 871 34.94 -7.08 -7.39
CA LEU A 871 35.69 -7.72 -6.30
C LEU A 871 35.63 -9.24 -6.40
N TYR A 872 34.45 -9.80 -6.70
CA TYR A 872 34.26 -11.24 -6.87
C TYR A 872 34.99 -11.81 -8.09
N SER A 873 34.80 -11.21 -9.27
CA SER A 873 35.32 -11.74 -10.52
C SER A 873 36.82 -11.58 -10.67
N PHE A 874 37.41 -10.55 -10.05
CA PHE A 874 38.84 -10.26 -10.16
C PHE A 874 39.60 -10.44 -8.84
N ALA A 875 39.02 -11.12 -7.83
CA ALA A 875 39.58 -11.26 -6.49
C ALA A 875 41.07 -11.64 -6.50
N GLU A 876 41.43 -12.74 -7.18
CA GLU A 876 42.80 -13.26 -7.23
C GLU A 876 43.76 -12.29 -7.93
N ARG A 877 43.33 -11.68 -9.05
CA ARG A 877 44.17 -10.75 -9.82
C ARG A 877 44.39 -9.44 -9.06
N ILE A 878 43.37 -8.89 -8.43
CA ILE A 878 43.51 -7.69 -7.59
C ILE A 878 44.36 -8.03 -6.36
N ALA A 879 44.13 -9.16 -5.69
CA ALA A 879 44.92 -9.57 -4.53
C ALA A 879 46.41 -9.78 -4.85
N THR A 880 46.74 -10.13 -6.09
CA THR A 880 48.13 -10.27 -6.56
C THR A 880 48.79 -8.90 -6.79
N LEU A 881 48.04 -7.92 -7.33
CA LEU A 881 48.59 -6.64 -7.80
C LEU A 881 48.42 -5.48 -6.80
N ASP A 882 47.41 -5.51 -5.95
CA ASP A 882 47.04 -4.48 -4.95
C ASP A 882 46.31 -5.12 -3.75
N GLU A 883 47.00 -6.00 -3.02
CA GLU A 883 46.45 -6.73 -1.87
C GLU A 883 45.82 -5.82 -0.81
N GLN A 884 46.52 -4.75 -0.43
CA GLN A 884 46.02 -3.80 0.55
C GLN A 884 44.76 -3.10 0.03
N GLY A 885 44.75 -2.65 -1.24
CA GLY A 885 43.58 -2.03 -1.84
C GLY A 885 42.38 -2.97 -1.97
N PHE A 886 42.61 -4.27 -2.19
CA PHE A 886 41.56 -5.28 -2.15
C PHE A 886 40.93 -5.39 -0.76
N LEU A 887 41.75 -5.55 0.28
CA LEU A 887 41.27 -5.69 1.67
C LEU A 887 40.53 -4.44 2.17
N GLU A 888 41.04 -3.24 1.84
CA GLU A 888 40.40 -1.97 2.16
C GLU A 888 38.99 -1.87 1.56
N GLU A 889 38.83 -2.21 0.28
CA GLU A 889 37.53 -2.17 -0.38
C GLU A 889 36.59 -3.27 0.15
N VAL A 890 37.07 -4.50 0.37
CA VAL A 890 36.27 -5.58 0.97
C VAL A 890 35.75 -5.17 2.35
N ALA A 891 36.61 -4.66 3.25
CA ALA A 891 36.22 -4.25 4.59
C ALA A 891 35.19 -3.10 4.58
N LYS A 892 35.41 -2.12 3.71
CA LYS A 892 34.49 -0.99 3.52
C LYS A 892 33.11 -1.44 3.08
N TRP A 893 33.01 -2.30 2.06
CA TRP A 893 31.73 -2.75 1.52
C TRP A 893 31.04 -3.81 2.37
N GLU A 894 31.80 -4.67 3.04
CA GLU A 894 31.27 -5.58 4.07
C GLU A 894 30.56 -4.78 5.17
N SER A 895 31.15 -3.69 5.65
CA SER A 895 30.53 -2.80 6.63
C SER A 895 29.29 -2.09 6.07
N ALA A 896 29.40 -1.47 4.88
CA ALA A 896 28.30 -0.74 4.27
C ALA A 896 27.06 -1.62 4.01
N TYR A 897 27.25 -2.77 3.34
CA TYR A 897 26.15 -3.68 3.00
C TYR A 897 25.53 -4.37 4.22
N THR A 898 26.29 -4.51 5.31
CA THR A 898 25.74 -4.97 6.60
C THR A 898 24.76 -3.93 7.19
N VAL A 899 25.11 -2.64 7.14
CA VAL A 899 24.26 -1.55 7.64
C VAL A 899 23.02 -1.37 6.76
N GLU A 900 23.20 -1.41 5.44
CA GLU A 900 22.12 -1.23 4.45
C GLU A 900 21.19 -2.45 4.32
N ARG A 901 21.62 -3.62 4.84
CA ARG A 901 20.94 -4.92 4.74
C ARG A 901 20.79 -5.44 3.30
N THR A 902 21.71 -5.10 2.42
CA THR A 902 21.80 -5.60 1.03
C THR A 902 22.45 -6.98 1.01
N LYS A 903 21.71 -8.00 1.46
CA LYS A 903 22.23 -9.35 1.69
C LYS A 903 22.90 -9.98 0.47
N LEU A 904 22.37 -9.75 -0.74
CA LEU A 904 22.95 -10.34 -1.95
C LEU A 904 24.30 -9.71 -2.31
N SER A 905 24.40 -8.38 -2.18
CA SER A 905 25.68 -7.67 -2.39
C SER A 905 26.72 -8.05 -1.32
N LEU A 906 26.30 -8.16 -0.05
CA LEU A 906 27.16 -8.66 1.03
C LEU A 906 27.65 -10.09 0.75
N PHE A 907 26.78 -10.95 0.22
CA PHE A 907 27.14 -12.33 -0.11
C PHE A 907 28.28 -12.38 -1.14
N TYR A 908 28.22 -11.56 -2.19
CA TYR A 908 29.28 -11.52 -3.20
C TYR A 908 30.60 -10.88 -2.72
N VAL A 909 30.54 -9.89 -1.82
CA VAL A 909 31.74 -9.37 -1.15
C VAL A 909 32.39 -10.45 -0.28
N LEU A 910 31.60 -11.25 0.44
CA LEU A 910 32.12 -12.37 1.24
C LEU A 910 32.64 -13.52 0.37
N LEU A 911 32.07 -13.76 -0.82
CA LEU A 911 32.63 -14.72 -1.78
C LEU A 911 34.00 -14.26 -2.28
N ALA A 912 34.16 -12.97 -2.59
CA ALA A 912 35.46 -12.40 -2.94
C ALA A 912 36.49 -12.59 -1.81
N LYS A 913 36.07 -12.37 -0.56
CA LYS A 913 36.88 -12.57 0.65
C LYS A 913 37.28 -14.03 0.86
N GLU A 914 36.37 -14.99 0.64
CA GLU A 914 36.67 -16.42 0.70
C GLU A 914 37.68 -16.84 -0.38
N LYS A 915 37.49 -16.38 -1.62
CA LYS A 915 38.44 -16.60 -2.73
C LYS A 915 39.83 -16.08 -2.41
N TYR A 916 39.92 -14.90 -1.81
CA TYR A 916 41.18 -14.33 -1.35
C TYR A 916 41.87 -15.21 -0.30
N TYR A 917 41.17 -15.64 0.75
CA TYR A 917 41.80 -16.49 1.79
C TYR A 917 42.18 -17.87 1.27
N LYS A 918 41.39 -18.43 0.35
CA LYS A 918 41.74 -19.64 -0.39
C LYS A 918 43.01 -19.46 -1.20
N PHE A 919 43.13 -18.35 -1.93
CA PHE A 919 44.32 -18.01 -2.71
C PHE A 919 45.57 -17.83 -1.82
N LYS A 920 45.42 -17.30 -0.61
CA LYS A 920 46.50 -17.12 0.38
C LYS A 920 46.83 -18.36 1.21
N GLY A 921 46.08 -19.46 1.06
CA GLY A 921 46.27 -20.67 1.87
C GLY A 921 45.90 -20.51 3.36
N ASN A 922 45.05 -19.54 3.70
CA ASN A 922 44.59 -19.33 5.08
C ASN A 922 43.29 -20.10 5.32
N ASP A 923 43.40 -21.40 5.58
CA ASP A 923 42.26 -22.31 5.70
C ASP A 923 41.29 -21.92 6.82
N ILE A 924 41.80 -21.32 7.90
CA ILE A 924 40.98 -20.94 9.05
C ILE A 924 40.08 -19.73 8.70
N ARG A 925 40.66 -18.64 8.17
CA ARG A 925 39.88 -17.46 7.76
C ARG A 925 38.95 -17.78 6.59
N ARG A 926 39.38 -18.68 5.69
CA ARG A 926 38.53 -19.21 4.62
C ARG A 926 37.30 -19.91 5.19
N GLU A 927 37.48 -20.86 6.10
CA GLU A 927 36.37 -21.60 6.72
C GLU A 927 35.43 -20.70 7.54
N LEU A 928 35.99 -19.68 8.21
CA LEU A 928 35.20 -18.66 8.89
C LEU A 928 34.27 -17.88 7.96
N THR A 929 34.82 -17.44 6.84
CA THR A 929 34.09 -16.70 5.80
C THR A 929 33.05 -17.61 5.15
N ARG A 930 33.41 -18.88 4.87
CA ARG A 930 32.51 -19.91 4.32
C ARG A 930 31.28 -20.15 5.21
N ARG A 931 31.44 -20.17 6.54
CA ARG A 931 30.31 -20.26 7.49
C ARG A 931 29.41 -19.02 7.49
N GLN A 932 29.97 -17.83 7.31
CA GLN A 932 29.17 -16.61 7.16
C GLN A 932 28.35 -16.67 5.86
N LEU A 933 28.97 -17.09 4.75
CA LEU A 933 28.32 -17.34 3.47
C LEU A 933 27.18 -18.35 3.59
N LEU A 934 27.39 -19.49 4.25
CA LEU A 934 26.36 -20.50 4.50
C LEU A 934 25.17 -19.94 5.29
N ARG A 935 25.43 -19.16 6.36
CA ARG A 935 24.36 -18.51 7.13
C ARG A 935 23.58 -17.50 6.30
N LEU A 936 24.28 -16.69 5.52
CA LEU A 936 23.68 -15.66 4.67
C LEU A 936 22.85 -16.31 3.55
N ALA A 937 23.38 -17.34 2.88
CA ALA A 937 22.68 -18.15 1.89
C ALA A 937 21.41 -18.80 2.46
N ARG A 938 21.48 -19.41 3.66
CA ARG A 938 20.30 -19.94 4.36
C ARG A 938 19.27 -18.86 4.66
N SER A 939 19.70 -17.67 5.07
CA SER A 939 18.79 -16.56 5.38
C SER A 939 18.08 -15.95 4.16
N MET A 940 18.68 -16.10 2.97
CA MET A 940 18.10 -15.71 1.68
C MET A 940 17.38 -16.89 1.01
N GLU A 941 17.55 -18.09 1.56
CA GLU A 941 17.03 -19.36 1.04
C GLU A 941 17.53 -19.69 -0.37
N ILE A 942 18.82 -19.45 -0.63
CA ILE A 942 19.44 -19.75 -1.92
C ILE A 942 20.32 -20.99 -1.89
N THR A 943 20.32 -21.67 -3.03
CA THR A 943 21.36 -22.65 -3.37
C THR A 943 22.31 -21.98 -4.35
N HIS A 944 23.56 -21.76 -3.94
CA HIS A 944 24.58 -21.15 -4.79
C HIS A 944 25.70 -22.17 -5.10
N PRO A 945 26.16 -22.31 -6.35
CA PRO A 945 27.17 -23.32 -6.72
C PRO A 945 28.46 -23.27 -5.90
N GLU A 946 28.94 -22.07 -5.54
CA GLU A 946 30.19 -21.92 -4.77
C GLU A 946 30.05 -22.21 -3.26
N VAL A 947 28.82 -22.38 -2.75
CA VAL A 947 28.53 -22.51 -1.30
C VAL A 947 27.80 -23.83 -0.98
N GLN A 948 27.87 -24.83 -1.87
CA GLN A 948 27.27 -26.13 -1.61
C GLN A 948 27.97 -26.87 -0.46
N VAL A 949 27.17 -27.52 0.39
CA VAL A 949 27.65 -28.42 1.44
C VAL A 949 28.06 -29.74 0.75
N SER A 950 29.33 -29.89 0.42
CA SER A 950 29.88 -31.20 0.08
C SER A 950 29.79 -32.09 1.32
N GLY A 951 29.01 -33.17 1.24
CA GLY A 951 28.69 -34.09 2.35
C GLY A 951 29.86 -34.94 2.86
N SER A 952 31.09 -34.41 2.90
CA SER A 952 32.29 -35.09 3.37
C SER A 952 33.26 -34.21 4.18
N GLU A 953 32.85 -33.02 4.61
CA GLU A 953 33.66 -32.13 5.46
C GLU A 953 33.12 -32.07 6.91
N GLU A 954 32.57 -33.18 7.42
CA GLU A 954 32.55 -33.46 8.87
C GLU A 954 33.87 -34.15 9.25
N GLY A 955 35.00 -33.47 9.01
CA GLY A 955 36.25 -33.81 9.71
C GLY A 955 36.11 -33.42 11.18
N GLU A 956 36.79 -34.14 12.09
CA GLU A 956 36.84 -33.77 13.50
C GLU A 956 37.10 -32.27 13.64
N ALA A 957 36.17 -31.58 14.29
CA ALA A 957 36.23 -30.14 14.48
C ALA A 957 37.55 -29.81 15.20
N HIS A 958 38.46 -29.11 14.51
CA HIS A 958 39.66 -28.55 15.13
C HIS A 958 39.27 -27.89 16.46
N PRO A 959 40.02 -28.05 17.57
CA PRO A 959 39.67 -27.45 18.87
C PRO A 959 39.30 -25.95 18.82
N LEU A 960 39.82 -25.21 17.84
CA LEU A 960 39.51 -23.83 17.53
C LEU A 960 38.08 -23.59 17.00
N LEU A 961 37.41 -24.59 16.42
CA LEU A 961 36.00 -24.49 16.01
C LEU A 961 35.08 -24.29 17.22
N PHE A 962 35.34 -24.97 18.34
CA PHE A 962 34.59 -24.78 19.57
C PHE A 962 34.77 -23.34 20.07
N VAL A 963 36.01 -22.87 20.12
CA VAL A 963 36.37 -21.48 20.47
C VAL A 963 35.61 -20.47 19.59
N LEU A 964 35.52 -20.75 18.30
CA LEU A 964 34.80 -19.94 17.33
C LEU A 964 33.29 -19.98 17.50
N GLU A 965 32.71 -21.11 17.90
CA GLU A 965 31.30 -21.19 18.29
C GLU A 965 31.01 -20.41 19.55
N VAL A 966 31.92 -20.44 20.54
CA VAL A 966 31.80 -19.62 21.74
C VAL A 966 31.89 -18.12 21.38
N PHE A 967 32.85 -17.71 20.55
CA PHE A 967 32.95 -16.32 20.09
C PHE A 967 31.80 -15.89 19.16
N LYS A 968 31.22 -16.80 18.37
CA LYS A 968 30.05 -16.52 17.52
C LYS A 968 28.73 -16.55 18.27
N SER A 969 28.66 -17.23 19.42
CA SER A 969 27.48 -17.26 20.30
C SER A 969 27.48 -16.13 21.33
N LEU A 970 28.59 -15.40 21.47
CA LEU A 970 28.60 -14.11 22.14
C LEU A 970 27.53 -13.22 21.50
N ASP A 971 26.59 -12.77 22.33
CA ASP A 971 25.62 -11.74 21.93
C ASP A 971 26.41 -10.60 21.30
N PRO A 972 26.10 -10.18 20.06
CA PRO A 972 26.77 -9.06 19.43
C PRO A 972 26.85 -7.86 20.36
N LYS A 973 25.85 -7.62 21.22
CA LYS A 973 25.79 -6.52 22.21
C LYS A 973 26.72 -6.68 23.42
N SER A 974 27.47 -7.77 23.53
CA SER A 974 28.38 -8.01 24.65
C SER A 974 29.43 -6.90 24.74
N GLY A 975 29.61 -6.37 25.96
CA GLY A 975 30.62 -5.37 26.25
C GLY A 975 32.02 -5.98 26.36
N PRO A 976 33.08 -5.14 26.37
CA PRO A 976 34.46 -5.58 26.49
C PRO A 976 34.74 -6.47 27.71
N GLU A 977 34.11 -6.19 28.86
CA GLU A 977 34.23 -6.98 30.10
C GLU A 977 33.94 -8.47 29.83
N LYS A 978 32.80 -8.75 29.21
CA LYS A 978 32.35 -10.11 28.92
C LYS A 978 33.24 -10.80 27.89
N ILE A 979 33.76 -10.05 26.92
CA ILE A 979 34.68 -10.56 25.90
C ILE A 979 36.02 -10.93 26.55
N VAL A 980 36.58 -10.07 27.40
CA VAL A 980 37.82 -10.32 28.15
C VAL A 980 37.68 -11.56 29.04
N GLN A 981 36.57 -11.68 29.76
CA GLN A 981 36.32 -12.83 30.62
C GLN A 981 36.16 -14.13 29.83
N LEU A 982 35.40 -14.10 28.74
CA LEU A 982 35.18 -15.27 27.90
C LEU A 982 36.46 -15.72 27.18
N PHE A 983 37.25 -14.77 26.69
CA PHE A 983 38.55 -15.06 26.10
C PHE A 983 39.52 -15.68 27.12
N SER A 984 39.51 -15.20 28.35
CA SER A 984 40.32 -15.78 29.41
C SER A 984 39.92 -17.22 29.74
N ASN A 985 38.62 -17.53 29.73
CA ASN A 985 38.13 -18.91 29.89
C ASN A 985 38.54 -19.80 28.71
N ILE A 986 38.51 -19.27 27.48
CA ILE A 986 38.99 -19.98 26.29
C ILE A 986 40.48 -20.30 26.42
N ILE A 987 41.30 -19.33 26.85
CA ILE A 987 42.73 -19.57 27.07
C ILE A 987 42.94 -20.67 28.11
N TYR A 988 42.13 -20.68 29.17
CA TYR A 988 42.17 -21.73 30.18
C TYR A 988 41.82 -23.12 29.60
N GLU A 989 40.72 -23.23 28.86
CA GLU A 989 40.24 -24.51 28.30
C GLU A 989 41.17 -25.04 27.19
N VAL A 990 41.57 -24.17 26.24
CA VAL A 990 42.36 -24.57 25.06
C VAL A 990 43.80 -24.91 25.44
N PHE A 991 44.41 -24.10 26.31
CA PHE A 991 45.83 -24.24 26.63
C PHE A 991 46.08 -24.87 28.00
N GLN A 992 45.05 -25.19 28.80
CA GLN A 992 45.20 -25.62 30.20
C GLN A 992 46.10 -24.66 31.01
N ALA A 993 45.96 -23.35 30.74
CA ALA A 993 46.87 -22.34 31.26
C ALA A 993 46.74 -22.19 32.79
N SER A 994 47.87 -22.26 33.48
CA SER A 994 47.98 -22.13 34.94
C SER A 994 48.01 -20.67 35.42
N ARG A 995 48.46 -19.75 34.57
CA ARG A 995 48.50 -18.30 34.81
C ARG A 995 47.94 -17.59 33.59
N ILE A 996 47.00 -16.67 33.79
CA ILE A 996 46.34 -15.89 32.72
C ILE A 996 46.25 -14.43 33.18
N HIS A 997 46.54 -13.51 32.29
CA HIS A 997 46.36 -12.07 32.43
C HIS A 997 45.90 -11.48 31.10
N VAL A 998 44.72 -10.86 31.07
CA VAL A 998 44.18 -10.15 29.91
C VAL A 998 43.76 -8.75 30.36
N GLU A 999 44.31 -7.71 29.75
CA GLU A 999 43.98 -6.31 30.02
C GLU A 999 43.60 -5.60 28.71
N VAL A 1000 42.54 -4.80 28.73
CA VAL A 1000 42.13 -3.91 27.63
C VAL A 1000 41.90 -2.51 28.19
N VAL A 1001 42.52 -1.50 27.58
CA VAL A 1001 42.40 -0.09 27.99
C VAL A 1001 42.09 0.77 26.76
N ASP A 1002 40.95 1.46 26.74
CA ASP A 1002 40.60 2.46 25.74
C ASP A 1002 40.44 3.85 26.36
N GLU A 1003 41.32 4.78 25.99
CA GLU A 1003 41.32 6.15 26.53
C GLU A 1003 40.12 6.98 26.03
N LYS A 1004 39.59 6.68 24.84
CA LYS A 1004 38.54 7.50 24.20
C LYS A 1004 37.15 7.24 24.79
N SER A 1005 36.83 5.99 25.08
CA SER A 1005 35.58 5.60 25.76
C SER A 1005 35.73 5.49 27.28
N GLY A 1006 36.95 5.41 27.80
CA GLY A 1006 37.23 5.20 29.23
C GLY A 1006 37.13 3.74 29.68
N ILE A 1007 37.10 2.79 28.74
CA ILE A 1007 37.04 1.35 29.05
C ILE A 1007 38.37 0.90 29.67
N ARG A 1008 38.30 0.17 30.78
CA ARG A 1008 39.45 -0.51 31.39
C ARG A 1008 39.02 -1.84 31.99
N GLU A 1009 39.29 -2.92 31.26
CA GLU A 1009 38.91 -4.27 31.65
C GLU A 1009 40.14 -5.12 31.93
N ILE A 1010 40.15 -5.82 33.06
CA ILE A 1010 41.28 -6.64 33.50
C ILE A 1010 40.77 -7.98 34.02
N PHE A 1011 41.32 -9.07 33.49
CA PHE A 1011 41.18 -10.41 34.03
C PHE A 1011 42.56 -10.96 34.41
N THR A 1012 42.72 -11.52 35.61
CA THR A 1012 43.99 -12.11 36.01
C THR A 1012 43.82 -13.23 37.04
N THR A 1013 44.63 -14.30 36.94
CA THR A 1013 44.63 -15.42 37.90
C THR A 1013 45.78 -15.38 38.92
N THR A 1014 46.82 -14.56 38.68
CA THR A 1014 47.95 -14.32 39.62
C THR A 1014 48.49 -12.90 39.47
N GLY A 1015 49.03 -12.32 40.55
CA GLY A 1015 49.53 -10.94 40.52
C GLY A 1015 50.93 -10.80 39.90
N GLY A 1016 51.01 -10.21 38.70
CA GLY A 1016 52.25 -9.70 38.10
C GLY A 1016 52.52 -10.17 36.66
N LEU A 1017 52.85 -9.22 35.78
CA LEU A 1017 53.41 -9.44 34.44
C LEU A 1017 54.95 -9.38 34.53
N ASP A 1018 55.64 -10.50 34.24
CA ASP A 1018 57.10 -10.59 34.36
C ASP A 1018 57.87 -10.08 33.11
N SER A 1019 57.18 -9.74 32.01
CA SER A 1019 57.83 -9.42 30.72
C SER A 1019 57.32 -8.13 30.07
N GLU A 1020 58.26 -7.32 29.57
CA GLU A 1020 57.95 -6.09 28.83
C GLU A 1020 57.67 -6.30 27.33
N ARG A 1021 58.01 -7.46 26.75
CA ARG A 1021 57.97 -7.70 25.30
C ARG A 1021 56.95 -8.76 24.88
N THR A 1022 56.45 -8.65 23.65
CA THR A 1022 55.68 -9.72 22.99
C THR A 1022 56.60 -10.91 22.71
N GLU A 1023 56.26 -12.10 23.23
CA GLU A 1023 57.06 -13.32 23.09
C GLU A 1023 56.22 -14.58 23.24
N ILE A 1024 56.55 -15.62 22.46
CA ILE A 1024 56.02 -16.98 22.58
C ILE A 1024 57.20 -17.90 22.85
N ARG A 1025 57.18 -18.66 23.95
CA ARG A 1025 58.20 -19.63 24.33
C ARG A 1025 57.55 -20.99 24.53
N LEU A 1026 58.21 -22.08 24.16
CA LEU A 1026 57.67 -23.45 24.36
C LEU A 1026 57.95 -24.02 25.74
N HIS A 1027 59.08 -23.69 26.37
CA HIS A 1027 59.51 -24.35 27.61
C HIS A 1027 59.83 -23.32 28.71
N PRO A 1028 58.91 -23.10 29.67
CA PRO A 1028 57.49 -23.51 29.69
C PRO A 1028 56.66 -22.75 28.64
N PHE A 1029 55.52 -23.30 28.21
CA PHE A 1029 54.70 -22.67 27.16
C PHE A 1029 54.16 -21.33 27.67
N THR A 1030 54.74 -20.24 27.19
CA THR A 1030 54.50 -18.90 27.70
C THR A 1030 54.21 -17.98 26.54
N VAL A 1031 53.05 -17.35 26.57
CA VAL A 1031 52.63 -16.37 25.57
C VAL A 1031 52.49 -15.03 26.26
N THR A 1032 53.12 -14.01 25.69
CA THR A 1032 52.90 -12.60 26.03
C THR A 1032 52.66 -11.86 24.73
N ILE A 1033 51.50 -11.23 24.60
CA ILE A 1033 51.13 -10.38 23.47
C ILE A 1033 50.76 -9.02 24.03
N LYS A 1034 51.39 -7.99 23.49
CA LYS A 1034 51.06 -6.59 23.75
C LYS A 1034 50.83 -5.94 22.41
N ASP A 1035 49.64 -5.41 22.21
CA ASP A 1035 49.27 -4.76 20.95
C ASP A 1035 48.22 -3.67 21.18
N SER A 1036 47.85 -2.99 20.12
CA SER A 1036 46.89 -1.90 20.10
C SER A 1036 45.92 -2.07 18.95
N ILE A 1037 44.64 -1.85 19.22
CA ILE A 1037 43.60 -1.78 18.19
C ILE A 1037 43.74 -0.48 17.40
N ASP A 1038 44.06 0.62 18.08
CA ASP A 1038 44.40 1.91 17.51
C ASP A 1038 45.18 2.76 18.53
N GLU A 1039 45.44 4.03 18.20
CA GLU A 1039 46.20 4.96 19.04
C GLU A 1039 45.61 5.21 20.45
N TYR A 1040 44.34 4.86 20.70
CA TYR A 1040 43.68 5.06 21.99
C TYR A 1040 43.37 3.76 22.72
N CYS A 1041 43.34 2.62 22.03
CA CYS A 1041 42.96 1.32 22.59
C CYS A 1041 44.10 0.31 22.54
N ARG A 1042 44.61 -0.08 23.71
CA ARG A 1042 45.69 -1.06 23.89
C ARG A 1042 45.22 -2.28 24.66
N TYR A 1043 45.81 -3.44 24.38
CA TYR A 1043 45.53 -4.67 25.12
C TYR A 1043 46.78 -5.50 25.37
N VAL A 1044 46.71 -6.32 26.42
CA VAL A 1044 47.75 -7.23 26.86
C VAL A 1044 47.12 -8.60 27.07
N VAL A 1045 47.72 -9.64 26.51
CA VAL A 1045 47.35 -11.05 26.73
C VAL A 1045 48.60 -11.78 27.19
N HIS A 1046 48.56 -12.40 28.35
CA HIS A 1046 49.66 -13.17 28.89
C HIS A 1046 49.15 -14.46 29.52
N PHE A 1047 49.77 -15.59 29.19
CA PHE A 1047 49.46 -16.85 29.86
C PHE A 1047 50.62 -17.85 29.84
N CYS A 1048 50.62 -18.76 30.83
CA CYS A 1048 51.59 -19.85 30.96
C CYS A 1048 50.89 -21.20 31.09
N SER A 1049 51.24 -22.16 30.23
CA SER A 1049 50.77 -23.54 30.30
C SER A 1049 51.87 -24.54 30.68
N PRO A 1050 51.58 -25.49 31.59
CA PRO A 1050 52.48 -26.59 31.93
C PRO A 1050 52.36 -27.82 31.00
N VAL A 1051 51.33 -27.91 30.15
CA VAL A 1051 51.06 -29.07 29.28
C VAL A 1051 51.32 -28.69 27.82
N MET A 1052 52.09 -29.51 27.09
CA MET A 1052 52.34 -29.35 25.65
C MET A 1052 51.89 -30.62 24.93
N ASP A 1053 51.00 -30.44 23.94
CA ASP A 1053 50.56 -31.49 23.02
C ASP A 1053 50.54 -30.97 21.56
N TYR A 1054 51.46 -30.04 21.24
CA TYR A 1054 51.63 -29.47 19.90
C TYR A 1054 52.88 -30.06 19.24
N GLU A 1055 52.79 -30.45 17.97
CA GLU A 1055 53.89 -31.12 17.26
C GLU A 1055 55.01 -30.15 16.87
N SER A 1056 54.73 -28.83 16.81
CA SER A 1056 55.72 -27.79 16.46
C SER A 1056 55.42 -26.41 17.08
N LEU A 1057 56.47 -25.56 17.17
CA LEU A 1057 56.32 -24.13 17.54
C LEU A 1057 55.38 -23.39 16.59
N GLU A 1058 55.48 -23.69 15.29
CA GLU A 1058 54.72 -23.06 14.22
C GLU A 1058 53.21 -23.32 14.36
N GLU A 1059 52.83 -24.53 14.75
CA GLU A 1059 51.44 -24.89 15.03
C GLU A 1059 50.89 -24.12 16.25
N ALA A 1060 51.65 -24.07 17.35
CA ALA A 1060 51.26 -23.33 18.54
C ALA A 1060 51.17 -21.81 18.27
N GLU A 1061 52.09 -21.25 17.49
CA GLU A 1061 52.07 -19.86 17.06
C GLU A 1061 50.82 -19.56 16.23
N ASN A 1062 50.48 -20.40 15.26
CA ASN A 1062 49.29 -20.20 14.41
C ASN A 1062 47.98 -20.16 15.22
N ILE A 1063 47.85 -21.05 16.23
CA ILE A 1063 46.68 -21.08 17.11
C ILE A 1063 46.63 -19.83 18.00
N VAL A 1064 47.77 -19.42 18.56
CA VAL A 1064 47.88 -18.22 19.40
C VAL A 1064 47.52 -16.96 18.62
N TRP A 1065 48.08 -16.79 17.42
CA TRP A 1065 47.80 -15.64 16.56
C TRP A 1065 46.35 -15.59 16.08
N LEU A 1066 45.74 -16.74 15.79
CA LEU A 1066 44.32 -16.77 15.46
C LEU A 1066 43.44 -16.35 16.66
N LEU A 1067 43.72 -16.87 17.85
CA LEU A 1067 42.94 -16.55 19.04
C LEU A 1067 43.07 -15.08 19.42
N GLU A 1068 44.28 -14.55 19.31
CA GLU A 1068 44.59 -13.14 19.43
C GLU A 1068 43.79 -12.31 18.41
N GLU A 1069 43.82 -12.68 17.13
CA GLU A 1069 43.08 -11.98 16.07
C GLU A 1069 41.57 -11.97 16.32
N LEU A 1070 41.00 -13.12 16.71
CA LEU A 1070 39.58 -13.22 17.02
C LEU A 1070 39.21 -12.35 18.22
N PHE A 1071 40.05 -12.32 19.25
CA PHE A 1071 39.86 -11.46 20.41
C PHE A 1071 39.95 -9.99 20.03
N SER A 1072 40.97 -9.58 19.29
CA SER A 1072 41.18 -8.20 18.90
C SER A 1072 40.08 -7.69 17.97
N GLU A 1073 39.53 -8.52 17.07
CA GLU A 1073 38.35 -8.20 16.26
C GLU A 1073 37.08 -7.99 17.11
N GLN A 1074 36.82 -8.86 18.10
CA GLN A 1074 35.66 -8.71 18.98
C GLN A 1074 35.77 -7.48 19.89
N ILE A 1075 36.96 -7.24 20.46
CA ILE A 1075 37.22 -6.04 21.25
C ILE A 1075 37.13 -4.81 20.35
N ARG A 1076 37.68 -4.82 19.14
CA ARG A 1076 37.57 -3.72 18.18
C ARG A 1076 36.11 -3.40 17.88
N ALA A 1077 35.30 -4.42 17.59
CA ALA A 1077 33.87 -4.24 17.34
C ALA A 1077 33.14 -3.67 18.56
N ALA A 1078 33.45 -4.14 19.77
CA ALA A 1078 32.84 -3.65 21.01
C ALA A 1078 33.27 -2.21 21.34
N VAL A 1079 34.57 -1.91 21.27
CA VAL A 1079 35.13 -0.58 21.51
C VAL A 1079 34.64 0.42 20.47
N TYR A 1080 34.63 0.06 19.19
CA TYR A 1080 34.09 0.94 18.14
C TYR A 1080 32.60 1.17 18.27
N ARG A 1081 31.84 0.20 18.78
CA ARG A 1081 30.42 0.41 19.08
C ARG A 1081 30.23 1.35 20.26
N GLU A 1082 31.02 1.22 21.32
CA GLU A 1082 30.96 2.15 22.45
C GLU A 1082 31.39 3.55 22.02
N ARG A 1083 32.42 3.68 21.18
CA ARG A 1083 32.80 4.96 20.58
C ARG A 1083 31.76 5.52 19.62
N SER A 1084 31.12 4.68 18.80
CA SER A 1084 30.06 5.12 17.88
C SER A 1084 28.79 5.53 18.60
N SER A 1085 28.61 5.06 19.84
CA SER A 1085 27.57 5.50 20.77
C SER A 1085 27.79 6.92 21.29
N LEU A 1086 28.94 7.54 20.98
CA LEU A 1086 29.27 8.92 21.31
C LEU A 1086 29.16 9.84 20.07
N ASP A 1087 28.80 11.10 20.30
CA ASP A 1087 28.86 12.15 19.29
C ASP A 1087 30.32 12.56 19.05
N SER A 1088 30.74 12.56 17.78
CA SER A 1088 32.14 12.74 17.38
C SER A 1088 32.71 14.12 17.71
N LEU A 1089 31.88 15.15 17.79
CA LEU A 1089 32.31 16.51 18.11
C LEU A 1089 32.37 16.77 19.61
N THR A 1090 31.37 16.28 20.35
CA THR A 1090 31.16 16.65 21.76
C THR A 1090 31.62 15.59 22.76
N GLY A 1091 31.77 14.33 22.34
CA GLY A 1091 32.12 13.21 23.22
C GLY A 1091 31.02 12.82 24.23
N LEU A 1092 29.81 13.38 24.10
CA LEU A 1092 28.62 12.94 24.84
C LEU A 1092 27.96 11.76 24.14
N TYR A 1093 26.99 11.09 24.76
CA TYR A 1093 26.21 10.08 24.06
C TYR A 1093 25.51 10.67 22.84
N ASN A 1094 25.48 9.93 21.74
CA ASN A 1094 24.70 10.31 20.58
C ASN A 1094 23.19 10.09 20.86
N ARG A 1095 22.35 10.60 19.96
CA ARG A 1095 20.88 10.47 20.05
C ARG A 1095 20.42 9.03 20.26
N TRP A 1096 20.99 8.07 19.54
CA TRP A 1096 20.54 6.68 19.57
C TRP A 1096 20.84 6.01 20.91
N LYS A 1097 22.09 6.14 21.40
CA LYS A 1097 22.49 5.60 22.69
C LYS A 1097 21.71 6.25 23.84
N PHE A 1098 21.45 7.56 23.75
CA PHE A 1098 20.64 8.25 24.74
C PHE A 1098 19.22 7.68 24.82
N LEU A 1099 18.57 7.41 23.68
CA LEU A 1099 17.24 6.81 23.64
C LEU A 1099 17.22 5.39 24.23
N ASP A 1100 18.27 4.60 24.00
CA ASP A 1100 18.41 3.27 24.61
C ASP A 1100 18.50 3.37 26.14
N ILE A 1101 19.35 4.27 26.66
CA ILE A 1101 19.46 4.53 28.10
C ILE A 1101 18.11 5.00 28.67
N LEU A 1102 17.43 5.91 27.97
CA LEU A 1102 16.12 6.40 28.40
C LEU A 1102 15.09 5.26 28.50
N GLY A 1103 15.11 4.31 27.55
CA GLY A 1103 14.27 3.12 27.59
C GLY A 1103 14.57 2.19 28.78
N GLU A 1104 15.83 2.11 29.23
CA GLU A 1104 16.18 1.39 30.47
C GLU A 1104 15.62 2.08 31.72
N TYR A 1105 15.72 3.41 31.80
CA TYR A 1105 15.16 4.18 32.91
C TYR A 1105 13.64 4.10 32.96
N HIS A 1106 12.98 4.16 31.80
CA HIS A 1106 11.53 4.00 31.73
C HIS A 1106 11.09 2.61 32.19
N ARG A 1107 11.80 1.54 31.81
CA ARG A 1107 11.57 0.19 32.37
C ARG A 1107 11.78 0.13 33.88
N LYS A 1108 12.87 0.70 34.40
CA LYS A 1108 13.13 0.76 35.85
C LYS A 1108 12.04 1.52 36.60
N TYR A 1109 11.49 2.58 36.02
CA TYR A 1109 10.36 3.30 36.57
C TYR A 1109 9.10 2.42 36.61
N LEU A 1110 8.77 1.73 35.51
CA LEU A 1110 7.61 0.82 35.45
C LEU A 1110 7.74 -0.37 36.41
N GLU A 1111 8.95 -0.92 36.58
CA GLU A 1111 9.20 -2.10 37.42
C GLU A 1111 9.37 -1.77 38.91
N LYS A 1112 10.04 -0.64 39.23
CA LYS A 1112 10.51 -0.32 40.59
C LYS A 1112 10.04 1.03 41.11
N GLY A 1113 9.27 1.79 40.33
CA GLY A 1113 8.81 3.13 40.70
C GLY A 1113 9.92 4.17 40.83
N GLN A 1114 11.10 3.94 40.24
CA GLN A 1114 12.23 4.86 40.30
C GLN A 1114 11.98 6.11 39.46
N ILE A 1115 11.60 7.21 40.10
CA ILE A 1115 11.30 8.50 39.45
C ILE A 1115 12.58 9.07 38.83
N PHE A 1116 12.46 9.59 37.61
CA PHE A 1116 13.50 10.37 36.93
C PHE A 1116 12.88 11.50 36.11
N SER A 1117 13.69 12.51 35.82
CA SER A 1117 13.33 13.61 34.93
C SER A 1117 14.24 13.61 33.70
N ILE A 1118 13.73 14.09 32.59
CA ILE A 1118 14.50 14.41 31.40
C ILE A 1118 14.54 15.92 31.17
N PHE A 1119 15.58 16.38 30.50
CA PHE A 1119 15.61 17.73 29.95
C PHE A 1119 16.01 17.72 28.48
N ILE A 1120 15.48 18.68 27.72
CA ILE A 1120 15.96 19.04 26.39
C ILE A 1120 16.44 20.49 26.47
N LEU A 1121 17.63 20.73 25.95
CA LEU A 1121 18.34 21.99 25.98
C LEU A 1121 18.71 22.39 24.56
N ASP A 1122 18.59 23.68 24.26
CA ASP A 1122 19.03 24.25 22.99
C ASP A 1122 19.82 25.55 23.22
N ILE A 1123 20.83 25.77 22.36
CA ILE A 1123 21.66 26.98 22.40
C ILE A 1123 20.93 28.12 21.68
N ASP A 1124 20.66 29.19 22.43
CA ASP A 1124 19.93 30.33 21.90
C ASP A 1124 20.71 31.04 20.78
N ASP A 1125 20.06 31.25 19.63
CA ASP A 1125 20.64 31.94 18.48
C ASP A 1125 21.93 31.29 17.92
N PHE A 1126 22.10 29.97 18.06
CA PHE A 1126 23.29 29.27 17.59
C PHE A 1126 23.57 29.45 16.08
N LYS A 1127 22.53 29.49 15.25
CA LYS A 1127 22.68 29.84 13.84
C LYS A 1127 23.35 31.21 13.64
N LYS A 1128 23.00 32.21 14.45
CA LYS A 1128 23.64 33.54 14.39
C LYS A 1128 25.11 33.48 14.77
N ILE A 1129 25.49 32.62 15.74
CA ILE A 1129 26.89 32.37 16.09
C ILE A 1129 27.64 31.80 14.88
N ASN A 1130 27.09 30.77 14.23
CA ASN A 1130 27.68 30.18 13.02
C ASN A 1130 27.78 31.19 11.87
N ASP A 1131 26.72 31.95 11.62
CA ASP A 1131 26.66 32.92 10.52
C ASP A 1131 27.62 34.11 10.74
N THR A 1132 27.86 34.50 12.01
CA THR A 1132 28.69 35.67 12.35
C THR A 1132 30.16 35.31 12.58
N MET A 1133 30.45 34.16 13.17
CA MET A 1133 31.79 33.79 13.64
C MET A 1133 32.35 32.54 12.95
N GLY A 1134 31.58 31.93 12.04
CA GLY A 1134 31.93 30.73 11.32
C GLY A 1134 31.69 29.44 12.12
N HIS A 1135 31.53 28.34 11.40
CA HIS A 1135 31.27 27.02 11.98
C HIS A 1135 32.34 26.55 12.98
N ALA A 1136 33.61 26.90 12.75
CA ALA A 1136 34.69 26.54 13.68
C ALA A 1136 34.47 27.11 15.09
N LYS A 1137 33.89 28.31 15.20
CA LYS A 1137 33.56 28.90 16.50
C LYS A 1137 32.31 28.25 17.08
N GLY A 1138 31.30 27.93 16.26
CA GLY A 1138 30.15 27.12 16.69
C GLY A 1138 30.56 25.77 17.29
N ASP A 1139 31.51 25.08 16.65
CA ASP A 1139 32.08 23.82 17.14
C ASP A 1139 32.80 23.97 18.48
N GLU A 1140 33.45 25.10 18.72
CA GLU A 1140 34.07 25.43 20.01
C GLU A 1140 33.02 25.61 21.11
N VAL A 1141 31.91 26.30 20.81
CA VAL A 1141 30.78 26.45 21.74
C VAL A 1141 30.20 25.09 22.09
N LEU A 1142 29.96 24.23 21.10
CA LEU A 1142 29.42 22.89 21.30
C LEU A 1142 30.34 22.03 22.17
N ARG A 1143 31.66 22.03 21.91
CA ARG A 1143 32.65 21.32 22.73
C ARG A 1143 32.72 21.84 24.16
N TRP A 1144 32.67 23.15 24.34
CA TRP A 1144 32.68 23.76 25.67
C TRP A 1144 31.43 23.42 26.47
N LEU A 1145 30.25 23.57 25.86
CA LEU A 1145 28.97 23.24 26.51
C LEU A 1145 28.87 21.75 26.84
N ALA A 1146 29.39 20.89 25.97
CA ALA A 1146 29.43 19.45 26.21
C ALA A 1146 30.26 19.07 27.44
N ARG A 1147 31.45 19.67 27.60
CA ARG A 1147 32.27 19.47 28.81
C ARG A 1147 31.53 19.91 30.07
N LYS A 1148 30.88 21.07 30.01
CA LYS A 1148 30.03 21.58 31.09
C LYS A 1148 28.87 20.65 31.42
N LEU A 1149 28.20 20.10 30.42
CA LEU A 1149 27.11 19.13 30.59
C LEU A 1149 27.60 17.82 31.22
N LYS A 1150 28.79 17.34 30.83
CA LYS A 1150 29.39 16.13 31.40
C LYS A 1150 29.77 16.31 32.87
N GLU A 1151 30.34 17.46 33.23
CA GLU A 1151 30.61 17.83 34.63
C GLU A 1151 29.31 17.97 35.42
N PHE A 1152 28.30 18.61 34.82
CA PHE A 1152 26.98 18.83 35.40
C PHE A 1152 26.25 17.53 35.74
N SER A 1153 26.29 16.54 34.84
CA SER A 1153 25.58 15.28 34.99
C SER A 1153 26.32 14.25 35.84
N ASN A 1154 27.61 14.46 36.15
CA ASN A 1154 28.44 13.50 36.85
C ASN A 1154 27.81 13.10 38.20
N GLY A 1155 27.51 11.80 38.36
CA GLY A 1155 26.85 11.24 39.55
C GLY A 1155 25.37 11.59 39.72
N LYS A 1156 24.75 12.30 38.75
CA LYS A 1156 23.33 12.73 38.79
C LYS A 1156 22.49 12.16 37.65
N GLY A 1157 23.14 11.71 36.59
CA GLY A 1157 22.49 11.04 35.46
C GLY A 1157 23.33 11.09 34.17
N PHE A 1158 22.66 11.05 33.03
CA PHE A 1158 23.29 10.89 31.72
C PHE A 1158 22.94 12.03 30.78
N VAL A 1159 23.85 12.41 29.88
CA VAL A 1159 23.64 13.46 28.89
C VAL A 1159 24.05 12.99 27.49
N GLY A 1160 23.36 13.51 26.49
CA GLY A 1160 23.62 13.22 25.09
C GLY A 1160 23.37 14.43 24.19
N ARG A 1161 23.87 14.35 22.96
CA ARG A 1161 23.57 15.30 21.89
C ARG A 1161 22.46 14.74 21.02
N PHE A 1162 21.34 15.47 20.93
CA PHE A 1162 20.11 15.00 20.28
C PHE A 1162 19.97 15.54 18.85
N GLY A 1163 20.52 16.72 18.60
CA GLY A 1163 20.47 17.42 17.31
C GLY A 1163 21.73 18.25 17.04
N GLY A 1164 21.64 19.17 16.07
CA GLY A 1164 22.76 20.04 15.69
C GLY A 1164 23.22 20.95 16.84
N GLU A 1165 22.27 21.58 17.52
CA GLU A 1165 22.51 22.50 18.66
C GLU A 1165 21.73 22.08 19.92
N GLU A 1166 21.12 20.89 19.88
CA GLU A 1166 20.22 20.36 20.90
C GLU A 1166 20.90 19.27 21.73
N PHE A 1167 20.77 19.39 23.05
CA PHE A 1167 21.28 18.45 24.03
C PHE A 1167 20.15 17.90 24.88
N VAL A 1168 20.32 16.70 25.39
CA VAL A 1168 19.34 16.01 26.23
C VAL A 1168 20.01 15.41 27.44
N GLY A 1169 19.26 15.25 28.52
CA GLY A 1169 19.74 14.54 29.69
C GLY A 1169 18.65 13.84 30.47
N ILE A 1170 19.07 12.82 31.22
CA ILE A 1170 18.29 12.09 32.23
C ILE A 1170 18.89 12.48 33.58
N LEU A 1171 18.04 12.82 34.54
CA LEU A 1171 18.41 13.14 35.90
C LEU A 1171 17.60 12.25 36.85
N GLU A 1172 18.28 11.57 37.76
CA GLU A 1172 17.67 10.68 38.75
C GLU A 1172 17.04 11.45 39.91
N MET A 1173 16.09 12.34 39.60
CA MET A 1173 15.40 13.20 40.55
C MET A 1173 14.03 13.62 40.04
N ASP A 1174 13.20 14.13 40.96
CA ASP A 1174 11.90 14.71 40.63
C ASP A 1174 12.02 15.99 39.79
N LYS A 1175 10.90 16.39 39.18
CA LYS A 1175 10.78 17.53 38.28
C LYS A 1175 11.26 18.84 38.90
N LEU A 1176 10.98 19.08 40.18
CA LEU A 1176 11.28 20.34 40.85
C LEU A 1176 12.78 20.45 41.10
N SER A 1177 13.38 19.36 41.59
CA SER A 1177 14.82 19.21 41.78
C SER A 1177 15.55 19.36 40.44
N ALA A 1178 15.07 18.69 39.38
CA ALA A 1178 15.63 18.78 38.04
C ALA A 1178 15.55 20.20 37.47
N SER A 1179 14.39 20.86 37.60
CA SER A 1179 14.18 22.23 37.13
C SER A 1179 15.10 23.23 37.83
N THR A 1180 15.31 23.07 39.14
CA THR A 1180 16.21 23.92 39.93
C THR A 1180 17.65 23.72 39.46
N LEU A 1181 18.06 22.47 39.33
CA LEU A 1181 19.41 22.10 38.89
C LEU A 1181 19.70 22.59 37.46
N CYS A 1182 18.75 22.45 36.52
CA CYS A 1182 18.87 23.02 35.18
C CYS A 1182 18.92 24.56 35.18
N SER A 1183 18.24 25.23 36.12
CA SER A 1183 18.29 26.69 36.26
C SER A 1183 19.65 27.18 36.76
N ASP A 1184 20.29 26.42 37.64
CA ASP A 1184 21.66 26.68 38.09
C ASP A 1184 22.65 26.47 36.94
N PHE A 1185 22.48 25.40 36.16
CA PHE A 1185 23.29 25.14 34.97
C PHE A 1185 23.19 26.27 33.94
N ARG A 1186 21.97 26.72 33.63
CA ARG A 1186 21.72 27.87 32.74
C ARG A 1186 22.49 29.11 33.19
N ARG A 1187 22.44 29.45 34.49
CA ARG A 1187 23.16 30.59 35.06
C ARG A 1187 24.68 30.44 34.95
N SER A 1188 25.21 29.24 35.19
CA SER A 1188 26.64 28.95 35.02
C SER A 1188 27.08 29.11 33.56
N VAL A 1189 26.31 28.60 32.60
CA VAL A 1189 26.59 28.76 31.16
C VAL A 1189 26.63 30.24 30.77
N GLU A 1190 25.63 31.02 31.19
CA GLU A 1190 25.57 32.46 30.91
C GLU A 1190 26.78 33.21 31.50
N ALA A 1191 27.13 32.95 32.76
CA ALA A 1191 28.22 33.63 33.46
C ALA A 1191 29.61 33.26 32.92
N GLU A 1192 29.80 32.02 32.49
CA GLU A 1192 31.11 31.49 32.09
C GLU A 1192 31.37 31.53 30.59
N SER A 1193 30.35 31.75 29.76
CA SER A 1193 30.50 31.83 28.30
C SER A 1193 31.41 32.99 27.87
N GLN A 1194 31.20 34.19 28.41
CA GLN A 1194 32.02 35.37 28.09
C GLN A 1194 33.52 35.17 28.38
N PRO A 1195 33.96 34.73 29.58
CA PRO A 1195 35.38 34.53 29.87
C PRO A 1195 36.01 33.34 29.12
N ASN A 1196 35.26 32.29 28.78
CA ASN A 1196 35.82 31.09 28.14
C ASN A 1196 35.76 31.13 26.60
N LEU A 1197 34.72 31.72 26.02
CA LEU A 1197 34.48 31.73 24.57
C LEU A 1197 34.72 33.11 23.93
N GLY A 1198 34.77 34.16 24.74
CA GLY A 1198 34.94 35.56 24.31
C GLY A 1198 33.64 36.29 24.00
N PHE A 1199 32.48 35.64 24.13
CA PHE A 1199 31.14 36.22 23.93
C PHE A 1199 30.09 35.48 24.77
N HIS A 1200 28.95 36.15 25.02
CA HIS A 1200 27.86 35.57 25.79
C HIS A 1200 27.10 34.49 24.99
N VAL A 1201 26.90 33.34 25.63
CA VAL A 1201 26.07 32.24 25.15
C VAL A 1201 25.00 31.96 26.21
N THR A 1202 23.74 31.90 25.77
CA THR A 1202 22.61 31.50 26.63
C THR A 1202 21.97 30.23 26.10
N ILE A 1203 21.24 29.55 26.98
CA ILE A 1203 20.57 28.29 26.67
C ILE A 1203 19.13 28.34 27.18
N SER A 1204 18.23 27.70 26.44
CA SER A 1204 16.85 27.45 26.85
C SER A 1204 16.68 25.97 27.17
N VAL A 1205 15.93 25.63 28.22
CA VAL A 1205 15.77 24.25 28.71
C VAL A 1205 14.31 23.90 29.00
N GLY A 1206 13.83 22.79 28.45
CA GLY A 1206 12.56 22.18 28.81
C GLY A 1206 12.78 20.94 29.68
N VAL A 1207 12.11 20.84 30.83
CA VAL A 1207 12.26 19.72 31.79
C VAL A 1207 10.96 18.96 31.91
N ALA A 1208 10.99 17.62 31.80
CA ALA A 1208 9.83 16.74 32.02
C ALA A 1208 10.13 15.60 32.99
N GLU A 1209 9.15 15.18 33.77
CA GLU A 1209 9.27 14.04 34.70
C GLU A 1209 8.48 12.87 34.13
N VAL A 1210 8.99 11.66 34.34
CA VAL A 1210 8.33 10.42 33.92
C VAL A 1210 7.01 10.22 34.68
N THR A 1211 5.96 9.78 33.98
CA THR A 1211 4.68 9.40 34.59
C THR A 1211 4.20 8.03 34.07
N GLU A 1212 3.41 7.30 34.86
CA GLU A 1212 2.96 5.92 34.56
C GLU A 1212 2.23 5.75 33.22
N ARG A 1213 1.65 6.83 32.68
CA ARG A 1213 0.82 6.78 31.47
C ARG A 1213 1.52 7.23 30.19
N GLN A 1214 2.80 7.59 30.26
CA GLN A 1214 3.53 8.15 29.13
C GLN A 1214 4.45 7.13 28.46
N THR A 1215 4.41 7.11 27.13
CA THR A 1215 5.44 6.49 26.28
C THR A 1215 6.71 7.35 26.27
N LEU A 1216 7.83 6.76 25.84
CA LEU A 1216 9.10 7.49 25.66
C LEU A 1216 8.95 8.70 24.74
N THR A 1217 8.19 8.55 23.65
CA THR A 1217 7.94 9.62 22.69
C THR A 1217 7.14 10.76 23.31
N GLU A 1218 6.13 10.46 24.14
CA GLU A 1218 5.34 11.47 24.85
C GLU A 1218 6.17 12.20 25.91
N LEU A 1219 7.06 11.48 26.61
CA LEU A 1219 7.95 12.09 27.61
C LEU A 1219 8.91 13.09 26.94
N ILE A 1220 9.56 12.69 25.84
CA ILE A 1220 10.43 13.57 25.04
C ILE A 1220 9.62 14.74 24.47
N GLY A 1221 8.45 14.46 23.88
CA GLY A 1221 7.56 15.48 23.33
C GLY A 1221 7.12 16.52 24.36
N LEU A 1222 6.91 16.12 25.61
CA LEU A 1222 6.59 17.04 26.71
C LEU A 1222 7.77 17.94 27.07
N ALA A 1223 8.98 17.40 27.11
CA ALA A 1223 10.19 18.20 27.36
C ALA A 1223 10.47 19.17 26.19
N ASP A 1224 10.22 18.76 24.95
CA ASP A 1224 10.34 19.59 23.76
C ASP A 1224 9.32 20.74 23.74
N GLN A 1225 8.06 20.46 24.06
CA GLN A 1225 7.04 21.50 24.22
C GLN A 1225 7.43 22.54 25.28
N ARG A 1226 8.05 22.10 26.37
CA ARG A 1226 8.53 23.01 27.42
C ARG A 1226 9.74 23.82 26.96
N LEU A 1227 10.64 23.23 26.18
CA LEU A 1227 11.73 23.96 25.54
C LEU A 1227 11.20 25.03 24.58
N TYR A 1228 10.19 24.68 23.78
CA TYR A 1228 9.51 25.63 22.89
C TYR A 1228 8.92 26.82 23.66
N VAL A 1229 8.28 26.56 24.81
CA VAL A 1229 7.80 27.61 25.71
C VAL A 1229 8.95 28.49 26.22
N ALA A 1230 10.06 27.90 26.68
CA ALA A 1230 11.23 28.63 27.16
C ALA A 1230 11.83 29.55 26.08
N LYS A 1231 11.89 29.08 24.83
CA LYS A 1231 12.35 29.89 23.68
C LYS A 1231 11.40 31.06 23.40
N ASN A 1232 10.09 30.82 23.46
CA ASN A 1232 9.08 31.85 23.18
C ASN A 1232 8.90 32.87 24.32
N SER A 1233 9.26 32.53 25.56
CA SER A 1233 9.20 33.44 26.71
C SER A 1233 10.38 34.42 26.80
N GLY A 1234 11.15 34.58 25.72
CA GLY A 1234 12.32 35.47 25.66
C GLY A 1234 13.67 34.76 25.74
N LYS A 1235 13.70 33.43 25.56
CA LYS A 1235 14.91 32.59 25.63
C LYS A 1235 15.60 32.65 27.00
N ASN A 1236 16.81 32.07 27.13
CA ASN A 1236 17.60 32.08 28.35
C ASN A 1236 16.79 31.70 29.61
N SER A 1237 15.98 30.64 29.52
CA SER A 1237 15.05 30.26 30.58
C SER A 1237 14.87 28.75 30.69
N VAL A 1238 14.36 28.31 31.84
CA VAL A 1238 14.01 26.91 32.11
C VAL A 1238 12.51 26.81 32.29
N CYS A 1239 11.88 25.87 31.59
CA CYS A 1239 10.45 25.63 31.68
C CYS A 1239 10.18 24.18 32.11
N ALA A 1240 9.47 24.02 33.23
CA ALA A 1240 9.06 22.73 33.78
C ALA A 1240 7.52 22.57 33.87
N ASN A 1241 6.77 23.64 33.59
CA ASN A 1241 5.30 23.66 33.67
C ASN A 1241 4.75 24.14 32.33
N SER A 1242 3.67 23.53 31.84
CA SER A 1242 2.94 24.08 30.69
C SER A 1242 2.37 25.44 31.08
N LEU A 1243 2.53 26.46 30.24
CA LEU A 1243 1.69 27.66 30.33
C LEU A 1243 0.23 27.18 30.22
N VAL A 1244 -0.56 27.47 31.24
CA VAL A 1244 -2.01 27.24 31.25
C VAL A 1244 -2.66 28.14 30.21
#